data_AF-A0A7V3D661-F1
#
_entry.id   AF-A0A7V3D661-F1
#
_cell.length_a   1.000
_cell.length_b   1.000
_cell.length_c   1.000
_cell.angle_alpha   90.00
_cell.angle_beta   90.00
_cell.angle_gamma   90.00
#
_symmetry.space_group_name_H-M   'P 1'
#
loop_
_entity.id
_entity.type
_entity.pdbx_description
1 polymer ?
#
loop_
_entity_poly.entity_id
_entity_poly.type
_entity_poly.pdbx_seq_one_letter_code
_entity_poly.pdbx_strand_id
1 'polypeptide(L)'
;WRQLASYLLQGLKGVPGQGSTRYAYYEGSWEKLPDFSRLKPRAAGTGPAFDLSLAGRGNNFGFKFEGVFRVEKDDNYTFTLTSDDGSRLEIDGKVVVNHDGIHATTTARGSVRLTRGVHRVAVFYFQGGGEVSLQVQMQSPGSGPRDLAEMVAVDEAALDRKPADKKDEDYLEVQPALVKRGRELFTSLGCASCHSMKVEGKTLLSTLKAPELGQLKGEGGCLSVKAVKGVPWYGVNAAQRRALAAGLKAPAPAKTPANQISQAMTTFNCYACHVRDKVGGPLPELNAYFQTTQPEMGDEARIPPPIDGVGAKFNPDYFRKILDQGSHDRPYMHTRMPGFGQANVGHLVEVFASVDRLPAVPAIKFEKAERVIISTGRRLVGNEALGCIKCHTFNGVKAEGTQGMDMTILTRRLRRDWFHAYILEPQKFRPGTRMPTAFPDGKSLLDDILDGKPASQIEAMWVYLSEGTQARLPVGMGQRSIVLNPTEGAILYRNFIQGAGARGFGVGYPEKVHLAFDVNELRLALLWQGAFIDAGKHWTDRGSGWEGPLGDNILKLHGGPPFAVLKKAEDAWPTAAPRTLGYRFRGYRLSSDDRPTFLYSFGEIHIEDFPNPAVSGKEATLKRVLTVSAARPVEGLYFRAAVGKKIEALKEGWFRIDGWKLRISVPAKVRQSSGNSELLVPLTLKEGKAQLTLEYAW
;
A
#
# COMPACT_ATOMS: atom_id res chain seq x y z
N TRP A 1 -45.25 11.57 -33.06
CA TRP A 1 -44.62 11.91 -31.76
C TRP A 1 -45.64 12.08 -30.64
N ARG A 2 -46.68 12.92 -30.78
CA ARG A 2 -47.74 13.10 -29.77
C ARG A 2 -48.44 11.81 -29.30
N GLN A 3 -48.66 10.85 -30.19
CA GLN A 3 -49.27 9.54 -29.85
C GLN A 3 -48.33 8.70 -28.98
N LEU A 4 -47.07 8.57 -29.38
CA LEU A 4 -46.04 7.88 -28.59
C LEU A 4 -45.85 8.53 -27.23
N ALA A 5 -45.78 9.87 -27.17
CA ALA A 5 -45.71 10.62 -25.92
C ALA A 5 -46.93 10.33 -25.03
N SER A 6 -48.16 10.38 -25.59
CA SER A 6 -49.38 10.05 -24.84
C SER A 6 -49.31 8.64 -24.25
N TYR A 7 -48.81 7.65 -24.99
CA TYR A 7 -48.62 6.27 -24.51
C TYR A 7 -47.53 6.17 -23.43
N LEU A 8 -46.36 6.76 -23.62
CA LEU A 8 -45.26 6.67 -22.65
C LEU A 8 -45.57 7.43 -21.35
N LEU A 9 -46.40 8.47 -21.42
CA LEU A 9 -46.71 9.35 -20.30
C LEU A 9 -48.10 9.05 -19.67
N GLN A 10 -48.83 8.01 -20.13
CA GLN A 10 -50.22 7.72 -19.77
C GLN A 10 -50.50 7.43 -18.27
N GLY A 11 -49.44 7.27 -17.47
CA GLY A 11 -49.49 6.98 -16.03
C GLY A 11 -48.78 8.02 -15.15
N LEU A 12 -48.24 9.10 -15.74
CA LEU A 12 -47.61 10.18 -14.99
C LEU A 12 -48.69 11.12 -14.45
N LYS A 13 -49.06 10.97 -13.17
CA LYS A 13 -49.88 11.94 -12.45
C LYS A 13 -48.97 13.00 -11.83
N GLY A 14 -48.86 14.16 -12.49
CA GLY A 14 -48.02 15.26 -12.03
C GLY A 14 -46.56 14.83 -11.95
N VAL A 15 -45.74 15.23 -12.91
CA VAL A 15 -44.28 15.13 -12.70
C VAL A 15 -43.99 15.84 -11.37
N PRO A 16 -43.51 15.15 -10.31
CA PRO A 16 -43.08 15.86 -9.13
C PRO A 16 -41.89 16.67 -9.62
N GLY A 17 -42.06 17.99 -9.83
CA GLY A 17 -40.89 18.86 -9.81
C GLY A 17 -40.13 18.54 -8.52
N GLN A 18 -38.81 18.51 -8.58
CA GLN A 18 -37.93 18.33 -7.43
C GLN A 18 -38.54 19.05 -6.21
N GLY A 19 -38.66 18.36 -5.07
CA GLY A 19 -39.16 18.98 -3.85
C GLY A 19 -38.26 20.15 -3.46
N SER A 20 -38.66 20.92 -2.46
CA SER A 20 -37.91 22.12 -2.06
C SER A 20 -37.68 22.17 -0.57
N THR A 21 -36.52 22.69 -0.18
CA THR A 21 -36.17 22.95 1.23
C THR A 21 -35.65 24.38 1.37
N ARG A 22 -35.76 24.91 2.59
CA ARG A 22 -34.95 26.04 3.01
C ARG A 22 -33.54 25.51 3.22
N TYR A 23 -32.54 26.18 2.67
CA TYR A 23 -31.14 25.82 2.88
C TYR A 23 -30.39 26.97 3.53
N ALA A 24 -29.40 26.61 4.33
CA ALA A 24 -28.33 27.48 4.77
C ALA A 24 -26.99 26.81 4.40
N TYR A 25 -26.19 27.52 3.61
CA TYR A 25 -24.90 27.10 3.11
C TYR A 25 -23.78 27.71 3.95
N TYR A 26 -22.80 26.90 4.32
CA TYR A 26 -21.68 27.27 5.17
C TYR A 26 -20.36 26.86 4.54
N GLU A 27 -19.32 27.62 4.86
CA GLU A 27 -17.96 27.36 4.43
C GLU A 27 -17.07 27.22 5.66
N GLY A 28 -16.41 26.06 5.81
CA GLY A 28 -15.45 25.81 6.88
C GLY A 28 -14.82 24.43 6.75
N SER A 29 -13.70 24.22 7.43
CA SER A 29 -13.04 22.91 7.48
C SER A 29 -13.43 22.23 8.77
N TRP A 30 -14.03 21.05 8.67
CA TRP A 30 -14.53 20.29 9.80
C TRP A 30 -14.22 18.80 9.61
N GLU A 31 -14.00 18.10 10.72
CA GLU A 31 -13.89 16.63 10.74
C GLU A 31 -15.19 15.96 11.21
N LYS A 32 -16.14 16.75 11.71
CA LYS A 32 -17.46 16.38 12.21
C LYS A 32 -18.44 17.52 11.98
N LEU A 33 -19.74 17.24 11.96
CA LEU A 33 -20.79 18.23 11.79
C LEU A 33 -20.61 19.38 12.79
N PRO A 34 -20.44 20.63 12.31
CA PRO A 34 -20.32 21.76 13.20
C PRO A 34 -21.67 22.06 13.87
N ASP A 35 -21.61 22.83 14.96
CA ASP A 35 -22.81 23.48 15.49
C ASP A 35 -23.22 24.63 14.56
N PHE A 36 -24.02 24.32 13.56
CA PHE A 36 -24.52 25.28 12.56
C PHE A 36 -25.27 26.46 13.18
N SER A 37 -25.81 26.32 14.40
CA SER A 37 -26.47 27.43 15.09
C SER A 37 -25.51 28.54 15.53
N ARG A 38 -24.22 28.22 15.66
CA ARG A 38 -23.15 29.16 16.03
C ARG A 38 -22.41 29.73 14.82
N LEU A 39 -22.77 29.29 13.62
CA LEU A 39 -22.13 29.71 12.37
C LEU A 39 -23.01 30.73 11.64
N LYS A 40 -22.36 31.69 10.98
CA LYS A 40 -23.05 32.58 10.03
C LYS A 40 -23.06 31.92 8.65
N PRO A 41 -24.23 31.66 8.04
CA PRO A 41 -24.27 31.09 6.70
C PRO A 41 -23.68 32.06 5.68
N ARG A 42 -22.97 31.49 4.69
CA ARG A 42 -22.45 32.22 3.53
C ARG A 42 -23.58 32.60 2.58
N ALA A 43 -24.54 31.71 2.40
CA ALA A 43 -25.77 31.93 1.64
C ALA A 43 -26.93 31.18 2.30
N ALA A 44 -28.15 31.67 2.12
CA ALA A 44 -29.35 30.98 2.56
C ALA A 44 -30.51 31.33 1.64
N GLY A 45 -31.45 30.41 1.48
CA GLY A 45 -32.61 30.63 0.61
C GLY A 45 -33.50 29.41 0.53
N THR A 46 -34.33 29.37 -0.50
CA THR A 46 -35.11 28.19 -0.88
C THR A 46 -34.51 27.61 -2.15
N GLY A 47 -34.38 26.30 -2.20
CA GLY A 47 -33.85 25.60 -3.37
C GLY A 47 -34.39 24.19 -3.48
N PRO A 48 -33.93 23.43 -4.49
CA PRO A 48 -34.29 22.02 -4.61
C PRO A 48 -33.85 21.24 -3.36
N ALA A 49 -34.68 20.29 -2.93
CA ALA A 49 -34.48 19.56 -1.69
C ALA A 49 -33.16 18.78 -1.73
N PHE A 50 -32.32 19.01 -0.72
CA PHE A 50 -31.05 18.33 -0.48
C PHE A 50 -30.01 18.48 -1.61
N ASP A 51 -30.11 19.55 -2.40
CA ASP A 51 -29.22 19.78 -3.54
C ASP A 51 -27.89 20.42 -3.12
N LEU A 52 -26.82 19.63 -3.22
CA LEU A 52 -25.45 20.08 -2.93
C LEU A 52 -24.84 20.96 -4.03
N SER A 53 -25.43 21.03 -5.23
CA SER A 53 -24.94 21.89 -6.31
C SER A 53 -25.03 23.39 -5.99
N LEU A 54 -25.77 23.74 -4.94
CA LEU A 54 -25.84 25.08 -4.36
C LEU A 54 -24.54 25.50 -3.66
N ALA A 55 -23.56 24.60 -3.51
CA ALA A 55 -22.28 24.91 -2.90
C ALA A 55 -21.42 25.79 -3.82
N GLY A 56 -20.76 26.81 -3.24
CA GLY A 56 -19.80 27.64 -3.97
C GLY A 56 -18.41 27.02 -4.16
N ARG A 57 -18.16 25.82 -3.61
CA ARG A 57 -16.87 25.12 -3.67
C ARG A 57 -17.03 23.61 -3.57
N GLY A 58 -16.05 22.86 -4.07
CA GLY A 58 -16.06 21.40 -4.08
C GLY A 58 -15.70 20.72 -2.75
N ASN A 59 -15.02 21.41 -1.83
CA ASN A 59 -14.58 20.85 -0.54
C ASN A 59 -14.76 21.86 0.60
N ASN A 60 -14.69 21.39 1.84
CA ASN A 60 -14.80 22.19 3.06
C ASN A 60 -16.13 22.97 3.13
N PHE A 61 -17.28 22.39 2.87
CA PHE A 61 -18.54 23.14 2.96
C PHE A 61 -19.58 22.39 3.77
N GLY A 62 -20.67 23.04 4.11
CA GLY A 62 -21.76 22.39 4.82
C GLY A 62 -23.12 22.99 4.52
N PHE A 63 -24.14 22.19 4.76
CA PHE A 63 -25.53 22.58 4.58
C PHE A 63 -26.37 22.24 5.80
N LYS A 64 -27.34 23.10 6.05
CA LYS A 64 -28.55 22.78 6.81
C LYS A 64 -29.74 22.91 5.87
N PHE A 65 -30.44 21.83 5.61
CA PHE A 65 -31.70 21.81 4.86
C PHE A 65 -32.88 21.61 5.80
N GLU A 66 -33.96 22.35 5.60
CA GLU A 66 -35.17 22.29 6.42
C GLU A 66 -36.42 22.29 5.54
N GLY A 67 -37.39 21.45 5.88
CA GLY A 67 -38.67 21.38 5.18
C GLY A 67 -39.70 20.53 5.92
N VAL A 68 -40.77 20.19 5.22
CA VAL A 68 -41.83 19.31 5.70
C VAL A 68 -42.21 18.29 4.64
N PHE A 69 -42.73 17.14 5.07
CA PHE A 69 -43.26 16.10 4.21
C PHE A 69 -44.51 15.49 4.85
N ARG A 70 -45.38 14.87 4.04
CA ARG A 70 -46.62 14.24 4.50
C ARG A 70 -46.53 12.73 4.42
N VAL A 71 -46.97 12.04 5.48
CA VAL A 71 -47.16 10.59 5.50
C VAL A 71 -48.63 10.24 5.61
N GLU A 72 -49.07 9.26 4.81
CA GLU A 72 -50.50 8.91 4.69
C GLU A 72 -50.97 7.86 5.71
N LYS A 73 -50.05 7.24 6.45
CA LYS A 73 -50.34 6.16 7.37
C LYS A 73 -49.49 6.26 8.63
N ASP A 74 -50.08 5.86 9.74
CA ASP A 74 -49.38 5.61 10.99
C ASP A 74 -48.53 4.34 10.81
N ASP A 75 -47.21 4.49 10.81
CA ASP A 75 -46.30 3.35 10.59
C ASP A 75 -44.89 3.59 11.17
N ASN A 76 -44.07 2.54 11.21
CA ASN A 76 -42.65 2.64 11.54
C ASN A 76 -41.83 2.84 10.26
N TYR A 77 -41.47 4.09 9.97
CA TYR A 77 -40.73 4.45 8.76
C TYR A 77 -39.23 4.27 8.97
N THR A 78 -38.56 3.65 8.00
CA THR A 78 -37.10 3.53 7.95
C THR A 78 -36.55 4.57 7.00
N PHE A 79 -35.61 5.36 7.49
CA PHE A 79 -34.86 6.34 6.72
C PHE A 79 -33.46 5.81 6.44
N THR A 80 -33.00 6.02 5.21
CA THR A 80 -31.67 5.68 4.74
C THR A 80 -30.97 6.97 4.31
N LEU A 81 -29.84 7.28 4.94
CA LEU A 81 -29.03 8.47 4.70
C LEU A 81 -27.69 8.04 4.11
N THR A 82 -27.43 8.43 2.87
CA THR A 82 -26.19 8.13 2.14
C THR A 82 -25.41 9.42 1.95
N SER A 83 -24.16 9.48 2.39
CA SER A 83 -23.31 10.67 2.23
C SER A 83 -21.82 10.38 2.14
N ASP A 84 -21.09 11.22 1.40
CA ASP A 84 -19.64 11.41 1.54
C ASP A 84 -19.40 12.44 2.64
N ASP A 85 -18.57 12.09 3.62
CA ASP A 85 -18.41 12.78 4.91
C ASP A 85 -19.74 12.93 5.69
N GLY A 86 -19.73 13.80 6.71
CA GLY A 86 -20.67 13.72 7.80
C GLY A 86 -22.04 14.28 7.50
N SER A 87 -23.07 13.52 7.85
CA SER A 87 -24.48 13.93 7.74
C SER A 87 -25.34 13.47 8.92
N ARG A 88 -26.46 14.17 9.13
CA ARG A 88 -27.44 13.85 10.16
C ARG A 88 -28.85 14.17 9.68
N LEU A 89 -29.78 13.24 9.90
CA LEU A 89 -31.21 13.41 9.62
C LEU A 89 -31.98 13.54 10.93
N GLU A 90 -32.78 14.60 11.01
CA GLU A 90 -33.72 14.85 12.09
C GLU A 90 -35.16 14.87 11.55
N ILE A 91 -36.07 14.18 12.25
CA ILE A 91 -37.51 14.20 11.97
C ILE A 91 -38.21 14.70 13.24
N ASP A 92 -39.05 15.72 13.10
CA ASP A 92 -39.71 16.42 14.21
C ASP A 92 -38.76 16.83 15.35
N GLY A 93 -37.53 17.24 14.98
CA GLY A 93 -36.49 17.66 15.91
C GLY A 93 -35.78 16.53 16.67
N LYS A 94 -36.05 15.26 16.32
CA LYS A 94 -35.36 14.09 16.87
C LYS A 94 -34.37 13.54 15.86
N VAL A 95 -33.14 13.25 16.30
CA VAL A 95 -32.13 12.59 15.45
C VAL A 95 -32.60 11.17 15.14
N VAL A 96 -32.87 10.90 13.87
CA VAL A 96 -33.28 9.58 13.37
C VAL A 96 -32.09 8.83 12.80
N VAL A 97 -31.21 9.53 12.07
CA VAL A 97 -29.98 8.95 11.52
C VAL A 97 -28.82 9.89 11.82
N ASN A 98 -27.75 9.35 12.40
CA ASN A 98 -26.49 10.06 12.61
C ASN A 98 -25.37 9.33 11.84
N HIS A 99 -24.82 10.00 10.84
CA HIS A 99 -23.79 9.49 9.93
C HIS A 99 -22.64 10.48 9.85
N ASP A 100 -22.12 10.88 11.01
CA ASP A 100 -21.14 11.95 11.14
C ASP A 100 -19.68 11.44 11.06
N GLY A 101 -18.76 12.31 10.64
CA GLY A 101 -17.33 12.04 10.49
C GLY A 101 -16.84 12.09 9.04
N ILE A 102 -15.52 12.09 8.85
CA ILE A 102 -14.91 11.99 7.52
C ILE A 102 -14.94 10.52 7.06
N HIS A 103 -15.56 10.25 5.92
CA HIS A 103 -15.65 8.92 5.33
C HIS A 103 -16.07 8.98 3.86
N ALA A 104 -15.66 7.96 3.09
CA ALA A 104 -16.19 7.75 1.74
C ALA A 104 -17.72 7.57 1.75
N THR A 105 -18.36 7.76 0.59
CA THR A 105 -19.80 7.55 0.40
C THR A 105 -20.26 6.20 0.96
N THR A 106 -20.92 6.24 2.11
CA THR A 106 -21.53 5.07 2.74
C THR A 106 -22.94 5.41 3.18
N THR A 107 -23.59 4.52 3.92
CA THR A 107 -25.01 4.67 4.24
C THR A 107 -25.31 4.27 5.67
N ALA A 108 -26.05 5.11 6.37
CA ALA A 108 -26.62 4.83 7.68
C ALA A 108 -28.15 4.73 7.59
N ARG A 109 -28.75 4.03 8.56
CA ARG A 109 -30.21 3.85 8.64
C ARG A 109 -30.70 4.11 10.05
N GLY A 110 -31.95 4.52 10.16
CA GLY A 110 -32.66 4.68 11.41
C GLY A 110 -34.16 4.64 11.17
N SER A 111 -34.92 4.24 12.18
CA SER A 111 -36.36 4.13 12.08
C SER A 111 -37.05 5.01 13.12
N VAL A 112 -38.19 5.58 12.74
CA VAL A 112 -39.03 6.37 13.63
C VAL A 112 -40.49 6.07 13.34
N ARG A 113 -41.29 5.95 14.40
CA ARG A 113 -42.74 5.86 14.26
C ARG A 113 -43.32 7.22 13.93
N LEU A 114 -43.99 7.33 12.78
CA LEU A 114 -44.70 8.53 12.35
C LEU A 114 -46.20 8.28 12.37
N THR A 115 -46.96 9.26 12.83
CA THR A 115 -48.42 9.29 12.73
C THR A 115 -48.82 9.85 11.37
N ARG A 116 -49.99 9.50 10.83
CA ARG A 116 -50.51 10.15 9.62
C ARG A 116 -50.55 11.67 9.80
N GLY A 117 -49.97 12.40 8.85
CA GLY A 117 -49.90 13.86 8.92
C GLY A 117 -48.61 14.44 8.34
N VAL A 118 -48.37 15.71 8.63
CA VAL A 118 -47.19 16.46 8.18
C VAL A 118 -46.12 16.42 9.26
N HIS A 119 -44.89 16.13 8.85
CA HIS A 119 -43.71 16.04 9.71
C HIS A 119 -42.62 17.00 9.24
N ARG A 120 -41.85 17.51 10.20
CA ARG A 120 -40.67 18.34 9.90
C ARG A 120 -39.47 17.46 9.60
N VAL A 121 -38.68 17.87 8.62
CA VAL A 121 -37.40 17.24 8.28
C VAL A 121 -36.30 18.27 8.31
N ALA A 122 -35.18 17.91 8.93
CA ALA A 122 -33.94 18.67 8.85
C ALA A 122 -32.78 17.73 8.50
N VAL A 123 -31.94 18.14 7.54
CA VAL A 123 -30.74 17.40 7.13
C VAL A 123 -29.54 18.31 7.28
N PHE A 124 -28.56 17.84 8.03
CA PHE A 124 -27.27 18.50 8.24
C PHE A 124 -26.21 17.73 7.48
N TYR A 125 -25.29 18.44 6.84
CA TYR A 125 -24.25 17.86 6.00
C TYR A 125 -22.97 18.70 6.06
N PHE A 126 -21.81 18.06 6.06
CA PHE A 126 -20.55 18.72 5.73
C PHE A 126 -19.72 17.86 4.77
N GLN A 127 -18.94 18.53 3.93
CA GLN A 127 -17.92 17.96 3.06
C GLN A 127 -16.54 18.44 3.51
N GLY A 128 -15.67 17.54 3.93
CA GLY A 128 -14.26 17.78 4.20
C GLY A 128 -13.44 17.75 2.92
N GLY A 129 -13.56 16.69 2.12
CA GLY A 129 -13.10 16.68 0.74
C GLY A 129 -13.04 15.30 0.09
N GLY A 130 -13.07 15.25 -1.25
CA GLY A 130 -13.16 13.99 -1.99
C GLY A 130 -14.38 13.94 -2.91
N GLU A 131 -15.11 12.83 -2.87
CA GLU A 131 -16.38 12.68 -3.59
C GLU A 131 -17.45 13.57 -2.94
N VAL A 132 -18.56 13.88 -3.59
CA VAL A 132 -19.62 14.67 -2.96
C VAL A 132 -20.93 13.97 -3.19
N SER A 133 -21.56 13.49 -2.13
CA SER A 133 -22.85 12.80 -2.23
C SER A 133 -23.71 13.05 -1.01
N LEU A 134 -25.01 13.20 -1.26
CA LEU A 134 -26.05 13.21 -0.25
C LEU A 134 -27.33 12.66 -0.87
N GLN A 135 -27.89 11.60 -0.28
CA GLN A 135 -29.20 11.07 -0.64
C GLN A 135 -29.96 10.69 0.62
N VAL A 136 -31.25 11.01 0.64
CA VAL A 136 -32.15 10.67 1.75
C VAL A 136 -33.32 9.87 1.20
N GLN A 137 -33.46 8.63 1.63
CA GLN A 137 -34.58 7.77 1.23
C GLN A 137 -35.45 7.43 2.43
N MET A 138 -36.74 7.24 2.18
CA MET A 138 -37.72 6.82 3.16
C MET A 138 -38.42 5.55 2.68
N GLN A 139 -38.72 4.65 3.61
CA GLN A 139 -39.43 3.40 3.35
C GLN A 139 -40.45 3.13 4.45
N SER A 140 -41.70 2.85 4.07
CA SER A 140 -42.69 2.24 4.98
C SER A 140 -42.63 0.70 4.86
N PRO A 141 -43.01 -0.05 5.90
CA PRO A 141 -43.19 -1.49 5.85
C PRO A 141 -44.01 -1.93 4.62
N GLY A 142 -43.47 -2.89 3.86
CA GLY A 142 -44.11 -3.43 2.65
C GLY A 142 -44.02 -2.55 1.39
N SER A 143 -43.36 -1.40 1.44
CA SER A 143 -43.09 -0.55 0.26
C SER A 143 -41.61 -0.58 -0.14
N GLY A 144 -41.29 -0.22 -1.38
CA GLY A 144 -39.90 0.04 -1.81
C GLY A 144 -39.40 1.41 -1.33
N PRO A 145 -38.08 1.61 -1.21
CA PRO A 145 -37.52 2.90 -0.84
C PRO A 145 -37.89 3.96 -1.88
N ARG A 146 -38.19 5.18 -1.41
CA ARG A 146 -38.47 6.34 -2.25
C ARG A 146 -37.55 7.48 -1.86
N ASP A 147 -37.18 8.31 -2.83
CA ASP A 147 -36.38 9.49 -2.56
C ASP A 147 -37.22 10.50 -1.78
N LEU A 148 -36.73 10.90 -0.61
CA LEU A 148 -37.42 11.87 0.23
C LEU A 148 -37.44 13.24 -0.45
N ALA A 149 -36.40 13.59 -1.24
CA ALA A 149 -36.29 14.88 -1.93
C ALA A 149 -37.50 15.18 -2.83
N GLU A 150 -38.17 14.16 -3.36
CA GLU A 150 -39.35 14.29 -4.22
C GLU A 150 -40.63 14.65 -3.43
N MET A 151 -40.59 14.55 -2.10
CA MET A 151 -41.77 14.66 -1.22
C MET A 151 -41.67 15.80 -0.21
N VAL A 152 -40.53 16.49 -0.15
CA VAL A 152 -40.31 17.61 0.76
C VAL A 152 -40.76 18.93 0.13
N ALA A 153 -41.40 19.76 0.94
CA ALA A 153 -41.69 21.16 0.62
C ALA A 153 -41.16 22.09 1.72
N VAL A 154 -41.02 23.38 1.39
CA VAL A 154 -40.52 24.40 2.34
C VAL A 154 -41.45 24.66 3.53
N ASP A 155 -42.74 24.38 3.36
CA ASP A 155 -43.79 24.49 4.37
C ASP A 155 -45.02 23.67 3.96
N GLU A 156 -45.98 23.58 4.88
CA GLU A 156 -47.18 22.77 4.69
C GLU A 156 -48.08 23.28 3.56
N ALA A 157 -48.11 24.59 3.31
CA ALA A 157 -48.87 25.16 2.20
C ALA A 157 -48.30 24.74 0.84
N ALA A 158 -46.98 24.56 0.75
CA ALA A 158 -46.30 24.10 -0.46
C ALA A 158 -46.40 22.57 -0.69
N LEU A 159 -46.87 21.78 0.29
CA LEU A 159 -47.14 20.34 0.08
C LEU A 159 -48.32 20.10 -0.85
N ASP A 160 -49.30 21.00 -0.82
CA ASP A 160 -50.49 20.95 -1.67
C ASP A 160 -50.25 21.77 -2.95
N ARG A 161 -49.33 21.31 -3.81
CA ARG A 161 -49.14 21.91 -5.15
C ARG A 161 -50.48 21.85 -5.90
N LYS A 162 -51.03 23.02 -6.25
CA LYS A 162 -52.15 23.09 -7.20
C LYS A 162 -51.72 22.42 -8.51
N PRO A 163 -52.58 21.60 -9.15
CA PRO A 163 -52.30 21.09 -10.49
C PRO A 163 -51.91 22.24 -11.41
N ALA A 164 -50.91 22.03 -12.28
CA ALA A 164 -50.58 22.99 -13.33
C ALA A 164 -51.87 23.38 -14.08
N ASP A 165 -52.03 24.68 -14.33
CA ASP A 165 -53.21 25.22 -14.98
C ASP A 165 -53.34 24.59 -16.37
N LYS A 166 -54.55 24.25 -16.84
CA LYS A 166 -54.75 23.60 -18.16
C LYS A 166 -54.28 24.46 -19.35
N LYS A 167 -53.94 25.73 -19.09
CA LYS A 167 -53.40 26.71 -20.05
C LYS A 167 -51.87 26.69 -20.15
N ASP A 168 -51.18 25.89 -19.33
CA ASP A 168 -49.74 25.69 -19.45
C ASP A 168 -49.43 24.97 -20.78
N GLU A 169 -48.46 25.48 -21.54
CA GLU A 169 -48.02 24.89 -22.81
C GLU A 169 -47.43 23.48 -22.61
N ASP A 170 -46.97 23.17 -21.40
CA ASP A 170 -46.43 21.87 -21.01
C ASP A 170 -47.51 20.89 -20.49
N TYR A 171 -48.79 21.29 -20.46
CA TYR A 171 -49.89 20.41 -20.03
C TYR A 171 -50.23 19.36 -21.10
N LEU A 172 -49.88 18.10 -20.85
CA LEU A 172 -50.28 16.97 -21.69
C LEU A 172 -51.56 16.30 -21.18
N GLU A 173 -52.68 16.54 -21.86
CA GLU A 173 -53.90 15.77 -21.65
C GLU A 173 -53.78 14.37 -22.28
N VAL A 174 -53.70 13.34 -21.44
CA VAL A 174 -53.62 11.94 -21.88
C VAL A 174 -54.98 11.48 -22.42
N GLN A 175 -55.08 11.35 -23.74
CA GLN A 175 -56.29 10.85 -24.41
C GLN A 175 -56.19 9.33 -24.67
N PRO A 176 -57.17 8.51 -24.23
CA PRO A 176 -57.12 7.05 -24.39
C PRO A 176 -56.91 6.56 -25.83
N ALA A 177 -57.46 7.27 -26.82
CA ALA A 177 -57.26 6.94 -28.24
C ALA A 177 -55.80 7.15 -28.69
N LEU A 178 -55.15 8.24 -28.25
CA LEU A 178 -53.75 8.52 -28.55
C LEU A 178 -52.81 7.54 -27.85
N VAL A 179 -53.15 7.13 -26.64
CA VAL A 179 -52.45 6.07 -25.89
C VAL A 179 -52.47 4.75 -26.63
N LYS A 180 -53.65 4.32 -27.10
CA LYS A 180 -53.79 3.09 -27.91
C LYS A 180 -52.94 3.19 -29.19
N ARG A 181 -53.04 4.31 -29.91
CA ARG A 181 -52.27 4.52 -31.14
C ARG A 181 -50.77 4.59 -30.89
N GLY A 182 -50.34 5.21 -29.79
CA GLY A 182 -48.94 5.26 -29.37
C GLY A 182 -48.37 3.88 -29.08
N ARG A 183 -49.17 3.01 -28.44
CA ARG A 183 -48.80 1.60 -28.19
C ARG A 183 -48.56 0.83 -29.49
N GLU A 184 -49.44 0.98 -30.48
CA GLU A 184 -49.29 0.37 -31.81
C GLU A 184 -48.05 0.90 -32.54
N LEU A 185 -47.76 2.20 -32.44
CA LEU A 185 -46.55 2.79 -33.00
C LEU A 185 -45.29 2.26 -32.31
N PHE A 186 -45.32 2.08 -30.99
CA PHE A 186 -44.20 1.57 -30.22
C PHE A 186 -43.77 0.15 -30.64
N THR A 187 -44.71 -0.72 -31.00
CA THR A 187 -44.39 -2.05 -31.53
C THR A 187 -44.00 -2.03 -33.00
N SER A 188 -44.70 -1.26 -33.83
CA SER A 188 -44.50 -1.25 -35.28
C SER A 188 -43.25 -0.49 -35.74
N LEU A 189 -42.80 0.50 -34.98
CA LEU A 189 -41.54 1.21 -35.24
C LEU A 189 -40.31 0.46 -34.71
N GLY A 190 -40.51 -0.68 -34.04
CA GLY A 190 -39.42 -1.48 -33.49
C GLY A 190 -38.90 -1.04 -32.12
N CYS A 191 -39.54 -0.06 -31.45
CA CYS A 191 -39.10 0.38 -30.12
C CYS A 191 -39.12 -0.78 -29.11
N ALA A 192 -40.14 -1.64 -29.21
CA ALA A 192 -40.26 -2.85 -28.39
C ALA A 192 -39.17 -3.93 -28.64
N SER A 193 -38.30 -3.75 -29.65
CA SER A 193 -37.14 -4.64 -29.86
C SER A 193 -36.02 -4.40 -28.83
N CYS A 194 -35.98 -3.20 -28.22
CA CYS A 194 -34.97 -2.82 -27.24
C CYS A 194 -35.56 -2.34 -25.91
N HIS A 195 -36.76 -1.76 -25.92
CA HIS A 195 -37.42 -1.23 -24.73
C HIS A 195 -38.52 -2.18 -24.23
N SER A 196 -38.28 -2.82 -23.10
CA SER A 196 -39.25 -3.70 -22.45
C SER A 196 -40.39 -2.93 -21.79
N MET A 197 -41.60 -3.06 -22.32
CA MET A 197 -42.83 -2.54 -21.70
C MET A 197 -43.82 -3.67 -21.46
N LYS A 198 -44.56 -3.61 -20.35
CA LYS A 198 -45.62 -4.56 -20.04
C LYS A 198 -46.99 -3.91 -20.18
N VAL A 199 -47.93 -4.65 -20.74
CA VAL A 199 -49.35 -4.31 -20.79
C VAL A 199 -50.11 -5.51 -20.24
N GLU A 200 -50.91 -5.30 -19.19
CA GLU A 200 -51.69 -6.37 -18.55
C GLU A 200 -50.82 -7.57 -18.15
N GLY A 201 -49.62 -7.29 -17.63
CA GLY A 201 -48.66 -8.30 -17.19
C GLY A 201 -47.86 -8.99 -18.31
N LYS A 202 -48.19 -8.77 -19.59
CA LYS A 202 -47.48 -9.37 -20.74
C LYS A 202 -46.48 -8.39 -21.36
N THR A 203 -45.29 -8.87 -21.71
CA THR A 203 -44.28 -8.07 -22.41
C THR A 203 -44.75 -7.78 -23.84
N LEU A 204 -44.71 -6.51 -24.22
CA LEU A 204 -45.03 -6.06 -25.56
C LEU A 204 -43.90 -6.46 -26.51
N LEU A 205 -44.23 -7.14 -27.61
CA LEU A 205 -43.25 -7.55 -28.63
C LEU A 205 -43.28 -6.61 -29.84
N SER A 206 -42.11 -6.40 -30.43
CA SER A 206 -41.98 -5.68 -31.69
C SER A 206 -42.68 -6.42 -32.83
N THR A 207 -43.38 -5.66 -33.69
CA THR A 207 -43.99 -6.20 -34.92
C THR A 207 -43.18 -5.83 -36.17
N LEU A 208 -42.10 -5.05 -36.00
CA LEU A 208 -41.18 -4.72 -37.08
C LEU A 208 -40.45 -5.99 -37.54
N LYS A 209 -40.66 -6.38 -38.80
CA LYS A 209 -39.89 -7.46 -39.45
C LYS A 209 -38.73 -6.86 -40.22
N ALA A 210 -37.51 -7.28 -39.91
CA ALA A 210 -36.30 -6.95 -40.64
C ALA A 210 -35.66 -8.24 -41.18
N PRO A 211 -34.91 -8.18 -42.30
CA PRO A 211 -34.13 -9.32 -42.76
C PRO A 211 -33.10 -9.74 -41.70
N GLU A 212 -32.78 -11.04 -41.67
CA GLU A 212 -31.68 -11.54 -40.84
C GLU A 212 -30.36 -10.86 -41.22
N LEU A 213 -29.43 -10.74 -40.26
CA LEU A 213 -28.15 -10.06 -40.47
C LEU A 213 -27.39 -10.59 -41.70
N GLY A 214 -27.39 -11.91 -41.90
CA GLY A 214 -26.74 -12.57 -43.04
C GLY A 214 -27.47 -12.40 -44.39
N GLN A 215 -28.68 -11.85 -44.39
CA GLN A 215 -29.46 -11.52 -45.59
C GLN A 215 -29.39 -10.03 -45.94
N LEU A 216 -28.71 -9.21 -45.13
CA LEU A 216 -28.53 -7.79 -45.42
C LEU A 216 -27.56 -7.58 -46.59
N LYS A 217 -27.87 -6.60 -47.44
CA LYS A 217 -27.01 -6.20 -48.54
C LYS A 217 -25.85 -5.36 -48.00
N GLY A 218 -24.63 -5.62 -48.48
CA GLY A 218 -23.43 -4.84 -48.17
C GLY A 218 -23.33 -3.49 -48.90
N GLU A 219 -24.44 -3.00 -49.45
CA GLU A 219 -24.50 -1.80 -50.28
C GLU A 219 -25.89 -1.13 -50.17
N GLY A 220 -25.95 0.17 -50.44
CA GLY A 220 -27.17 0.95 -50.30
C GLY A 220 -27.58 1.17 -48.84
N GLY A 221 -28.77 1.73 -48.61
CA GLY A 221 -29.24 2.02 -47.26
C GLY A 221 -28.26 2.94 -46.50
N CYS A 222 -27.94 2.55 -45.27
CA CYS A 222 -26.95 3.20 -44.40
C CYS A 222 -25.51 3.17 -44.96
N LEU A 223 -25.21 2.27 -45.91
CA LEU A 223 -23.91 2.13 -46.58
C LEU A 223 -23.87 2.88 -47.93
N SER A 224 -24.88 3.69 -48.25
CA SER A 224 -24.92 4.47 -49.49
C SER A 224 -23.77 5.48 -49.54
N VAL A 225 -23.16 5.63 -50.73
CA VAL A 225 -22.07 6.58 -50.97
C VAL A 225 -22.52 8.03 -50.77
N LYS A 226 -23.81 8.30 -50.97
CA LYS A 226 -24.47 9.60 -50.79
C LYS A 226 -25.76 9.44 -49.99
N ALA A 227 -26.23 10.53 -49.37
CA ALA A 227 -27.50 10.54 -48.68
C ALA A 227 -28.67 10.20 -49.63
N VAL A 228 -29.61 9.38 -49.15
CA VAL A 228 -30.83 8.99 -49.86
C VAL A 228 -32.03 9.41 -49.04
N LYS A 229 -33.02 10.07 -49.67
CA LYS A 229 -34.22 10.56 -49.00
C LYS A 229 -34.93 9.42 -48.26
N GLY A 230 -35.24 9.62 -46.98
CA GLY A 230 -35.93 8.63 -46.14
C GLY A 230 -35.04 7.51 -45.59
N VAL A 231 -33.73 7.56 -45.81
CA VAL A 231 -32.77 6.57 -45.30
C VAL A 231 -31.74 7.29 -44.41
N PRO A 232 -31.45 6.77 -43.20
CA PRO A 232 -30.38 7.31 -42.36
C PRO A 232 -29.02 7.29 -43.08
N TRP A 233 -28.28 8.39 -43.02
CA TRP A 233 -26.96 8.52 -43.63
C TRP A 233 -25.90 8.85 -42.56
N TYR A 234 -24.91 7.96 -42.41
CA TYR A 234 -23.89 8.03 -41.35
C TYR A 234 -22.51 8.50 -41.84
N GLY A 235 -22.38 8.92 -43.11
CA GLY A 235 -21.11 9.42 -43.65
C GLY A 235 -19.94 8.42 -43.64
N VAL A 236 -20.22 7.10 -43.58
CA VAL A 236 -19.19 6.05 -43.52
C VAL A 236 -18.25 6.12 -44.73
N ASN A 237 -16.94 6.12 -44.51
CA ASN A 237 -15.95 6.24 -45.57
C ASN A 237 -15.79 4.94 -46.40
N ALA A 238 -15.00 4.97 -47.46
CA ALA A 238 -14.83 3.83 -48.36
C ALA A 238 -14.21 2.58 -47.68
N ALA A 239 -13.32 2.77 -46.71
CA ALA A 239 -12.74 1.65 -45.95
C ALA A 239 -13.77 1.03 -45.01
N GLN A 240 -14.51 1.86 -44.26
CA GLN A 240 -15.58 1.41 -43.36
C GLN A 240 -16.69 0.67 -44.10
N ARG A 241 -17.12 1.18 -45.26
CA ARG A 241 -18.11 0.49 -46.10
C ARG A 241 -17.64 -0.89 -46.54
N ARG A 242 -16.39 -1.01 -47.01
CA ARG A 242 -15.81 -2.31 -47.38
C ARG A 242 -15.74 -3.27 -46.19
N ALA A 243 -15.33 -2.79 -45.01
CA ALA A 243 -15.27 -3.59 -43.79
C ALA A 243 -16.66 -4.08 -43.35
N LEU A 244 -17.66 -3.20 -43.34
CA LEU A 244 -19.04 -3.55 -42.99
C LEU A 244 -19.63 -4.56 -43.98
N ALA A 245 -19.42 -4.35 -45.28
CA ALA A 245 -19.87 -5.29 -46.32
C ALA A 245 -19.20 -6.66 -46.19
N ALA A 246 -17.91 -6.70 -45.86
CA ALA A 246 -17.20 -7.96 -45.59
C ALA A 246 -17.72 -8.64 -44.33
N GLY A 247 -17.97 -7.88 -43.26
CA GLY A 247 -18.54 -8.40 -42.00
C GLY A 247 -19.92 -9.01 -42.17
N LEU A 248 -20.79 -8.39 -42.98
CA LEU A 248 -22.12 -8.93 -43.29
C LEU A 248 -22.08 -10.26 -44.07
N LYS A 249 -21.03 -10.49 -44.87
CA LYS A 249 -20.82 -11.73 -45.63
C LYS A 249 -20.09 -12.81 -44.82
N ALA A 250 -19.45 -12.45 -43.72
CA ALA A 250 -18.70 -13.39 -42.91
C ALA A 250 -19.66 -14.34 -42.18
N PRO A 251 -19.38 -15.65 -42.13
CA PRO A 251 -20.19 -16.58 -41.36
C PRO A 251 -20.14 -16.19 -39.88
N ALA A 252 -21.27 -16.35 -39.18
CA ALA A 252 -21.30 -16.15 -37.75
C ALA A 252 -20.28 -17.09 -37.07
N PRO A 253 -19.42 -16.59 -36.17
CA PRO A 253 -18.45 -17.45 -35.49
C PRO A 253 -19.18 -18.52 -34.67
N ALA A 254 -18.59 -19.72 -34.61
CA ALA A 254 -19.12 -20.79 -33.79
C ALA A 254 -19.22 -20.35 -32.32
N LYS A 255 -20.28 -20.75 -31.61
CA LYS A 255 -20.51 -20.39 -30.20
C LYS A 255 -19.64 -21.21 -29.23
N THR A 256 -18.34 -21.28 -29.48
CA THR A 256 -17.38 -21.91 -28.56
C THR A 256 -17.11 -20.98 -27.37
N PRO A 257 -16.70 -21.52 -26.20
CA PRO A 257 -16.34 -20.69 -25.05
C PRO A 257 -15.26 -19.64 -25.36
N ALA A 258 -14.26 -19.97 -26.18
CA ALA A 258 -13.23 -19.02 -26.60
C ALA A 258 -13.79 -17.86 -27.43
N ASN A 259 -14.71 -18.14 -28.36
CA ASN A 259 -15.37 -17.11 -29.15
C ASN A 259 -16.32 -16.25 -28.31
N GLN A 260 -16.98 -16.84 -27.29
CA GLN A 260 -17.79 -16.08 -26.33
C GLN A 260 -16.92 -15.08 -25.54
N ILE A 261 -15.73 -15.48 -25.09
CA ILE A 261 -14.76 -14.59 -24.43
C ILE A 261 -14.38 -13.44 -25.37
N SER A 262 -13.94 -13.76 -26.59
CA SER A 262 -13.52 -12.75 -27.57
C SER A 262 -14.66 -11.76 -27.91
N GLN A 263 -15.88 -12.28 -28.09
CA GLN A 263 -17.07 -11.47 -28.32
C GLN A 263 -17.36 -10.56 -27.12
N ALA A 264 -17.31 -11.08 -25.89
CA ALA A 264 -17.55 -10.29 -24.68
C ALA A 264 -16.48 -9.20 -24.50
N MET A 265 -15.20 -9.55 -24.68
CA MET A 265 -14.10 -8.59 -24.62
C MET A 265 -14.24 -7.47 -25.65
N THR A 266 -14.74 -7.77 -26.84
CA THR A 266 -15.04 -6.75 -27.86
C THR A 266 -16.24 -5.90 -27.46
N THR A 267 -17.33 -6.54 -27.01
CA THR A 267 -18.59 -5.88 -26.62
C THR A 267 -18.40 -4.89 -25.48
N PHE A 268 -17.60 -5.26 -24.47
CA PHE A 268 -17.30 -4.43 -23.31
C PHE A 268 -16.01 -3.61 -23.47
N ASN A 269 -15.44 -3.58 -24.67
CA ASN A 269 -14.23 -2.83 -25.02
C ASN A 269 -13.00 -3.16 -24.13
N CYS A 270 -12.93 -4.39 -23.60
CA CYS A 270 -11.81 -4.84 -22.78
C CYS A 270 -10.48 -4.76 -23.53
N TYR A 271 -10.49 -4.99 -24.85
CA TYR A 271 -9.30 -4.93 -25.69
C TYR A 271 -8.67 -3.54 -25.81
N ALA A 272 -9.38 -2.45 -25.46
CA ALA A 272 -8.78 -1.12 -25.44
C ALA A 272 -7.72 -0.96 -24.34
N CYS A 273 -7.77 -1.81 -23.30
CA CYS A 273 -6.88 -1.76 -22.15
C CYS A 273 -6.05 -3.03 -21.98
N HIS A 274 -6.65 -4.20 -22.25
CA HIS A 274 -6.06 -5.49 -21.99
C HIS A 274 -5.64 -6.18 -23.29
N VAL A 275 -4.53 -6.91 -23.21
CA VAL A 275 -4.13 -7.88 -24.23
C VAL A 275 -4.67 -9.25 -23.85
N ARG A 276 -5.15 -10.01 -24.83
CA ARG A 276 -5.37 -11.45 -24.73
C ARG A 276 -5.13 -12.10 -26.08
N ASP A 277 -4.39 -13.21 -26.10
CA ASP A 277 -4.07 -13.97 -27.32
C ASP A 277 -3.45 -13.07 -28.41
N LYS A 278 -2.62 -12.11 -27.98
CA LYS A 278 -1.98 -11.07 -28.82
C LYS A 278 -2.96 -10.06 -29.46
N VAL A 279 -4.21 -10.02 -29.01
CA VAL A 279 -5.21 -9.06 -29.46
C VAL A 279 -5.44 -8.01 -28.37
N GLY A 280 -5.56 -6.74 -28.79
CA GLY A 280 -5.85 -5.60 -27.92
C GLY A 280 -4.60 -4.93 -27.35
N GLY A 281 -4.80 -4.20 -26.24
CA GLY A 281 -3.84 -3.31 -25.62
C GLY A 281 -4.06 -1.84 -25.99
N PRO A 282 -3.49 -0.90 -25.20
CA PRO A 282 -3.62 0.53 -25.48
C PRO A 282 -3.08 0.90 -26.87
N LEU A 283 -3.87 1.67 -27.62
CA LEU A 283 -3.41 2.26 -28.87
C LEU A 283 -2.24 3.23 -28.62
N PRO A 284 -1.28 3.39 -29.54
CA PRO A 284 -0.15 4.31 -29.38
C PRO A 284 -0.57 5.72 -28.98
N GLU A 285 -1.66 6.23 -29.55
CA GLU A 285 -2.19 7.58 -29.30
C GLU A 285 -2.81 7.71 -27.90
N LEU A 286 -3.29 6.59 -27.33
CA LEU A 286 -3.91 6.54 -26.01
C LEU A 286 -2.92 6.15 -24.91
N ASN A 287 -1.79 5.55 -25.27
CA ASN A 287 -0.80 5.02 -24.34
C ASN A 287 -0.28 6.07 -23.34
N ALA A 288 -0.16 7.34 -23.76
CA ALA A 288 0.30 8.45 -22.93
C ALA A 288 -0.67 8.80 -21.77
N TYR A 289 -1.94 8.42 -21.86
CA TYR A 289 -2.94 8.67 -20.80
C TYR A 289 -2.92 7.59 -19.70
N PHE A 290 -2.20 6.48 -19.92
CA PHE A 290 -2.00 5.47 -18.89
C PHE A 290 -0.84 5.91 -17.99
N GLN A 291 -1.20 6.49 -16.84
CA GLN A 291 -0.28 7.08 -15.88
C GLN A 291 -0.16 6.25 -14.59
N THR A 292 0.88 6.52 -13.80
CA THR A 292 1.18 5.81 -12.55
C THR A 292 1.83 6.73 -11.52
N THR A 293 1.66 6.41 -10.23
CA THR A 293 2.42 7.02 -9.14
C THR A 293 3.81 6.41 -8.94
N GLN A 294 4.17 5.36 -9.70
CA GLN A 294 5.48 4.67 -9.63
C GLN A 294 6.13 4.51 -11.01
N PRO A 295 6.64 5.60 -11.61
CA PRO A 295 7.24 5.58 -12.94
C PRO A 295 8.41 4.60 -13.08
N GLU A 296 9.15 4.35 -12.00
CA GLU A 296 10.28 3.41 -11.95
C GLU A 296 9.89 1.97 -12.28
N MET A 297 8.61 1.60 -12.10
CA MET A 297 8.10 0.30 -12.50
C MET A 297 7.85 0.16 -14.01
N GLY A 298 7.87 1.27 -14.75
CA GLY A 298 7.59 1.32 -16.19
C GLY A 298 6.17 0.89 -16.54
N ASP A 299 6.01 0.20 -17.66
CA ASP A 299 4.71 -0.23 -18.18
C ASP A 299 3.93 -1.11 -17.20
N GLU A 300 4.63 -1.84 -16.32
CA GLU A 300 3.99 -2.72 -15.35
C GLU A 300 3.09 -2.00 -14.34
N ALA A 301 3.35 -0.72 -14.08
CA ALA A 301 2.62 0.10 -13.12
C ALA A 301 1.59 1.04 -13.74
N ARG A 302 1.53 1.14 -15.06
CA ARG A 302 0.61 2.05 -15.76
C ARG A 302 -0.33 1.33 -16.73
N ILE A 303 0.13 0.27 -17.40
CA ILE A 303 -0.68 -0.51 -18.35
C ILE A 303 -1.37 -1.67 -17.63
N PRO A 304 -2.70 -1.83 -17.77
CA PRO A 304 -3.42 -2.98 -17.25
C PRO A 304 -2.83 -4.31 -17.74
N PRO A 305 -2.76 -5.35 -16.88
CA PRO A 305 -2.08 -6.58 -17.24
C PRO A 305 -2.80 -7.33 -18.37
N PRO A 306 -2.08 -8.16 -19.13
CA PRO A 306 -2.70 -9.14 -20.02
C PRO A 306 -3.67 -10.04 -19.24
N ILE A 307 -4.73 -10.49 -19.91
CA ILE A 307 -5.76 -11.35 -19.32
C ILE A 307 -5.77 -12.77 -19.90
N ASP A 308 -4.63 -13.21 -20.40
CA ASP A 308 -4.36 -14.59 -20.73
C ASP A 308 -4.41 -15.47 -19.47
N GLY A 309 -5.09 -16.61 -19.55
CA GLY A 309 -5.13 -17.59 -18.46
C GLY A 309 -5.87 -17.15 -17.19
N VAL A 310 -6.61 -16.03 -17.21
CA VAL A 310 -7.25 -15.47 -15.99
C VAL A 310 -8.30 -16.39 -15.38
N GLY A 311 -8.95 -17.25 -16.20
CA GLY A 311 -9.88 -18.26 -15.71
C GLY A 311 -9.22 -19.36 -14.87
N ALA A 312 -7.92 -19.62 -15.04
CA ALA A 312 -7.13 -20.48 -14.16
C ALA A 312 -6.51 -19.72 -12.97
N LYS A 313 -6.36 -18.39 -13.11
CA LYS A 313 -5.67 -17.53 -12.16
C LYS A 313 -6.50 -17.17 -10.94
N PHE A 314 -7.72 -16.71 -11.15
CA PHE A 314 -8.52 -16.08 -10.11
C PHE A 314 -9.45 -17.07 -9.42
N ASN A 315 -9.62 -16.90 -8.11
CA ASN A 315 -10.74 -17.54 -7.42
C ASN A 315 -12.07 -17.07 -8.05
N PRO A 316 -13.06 -17.96 -8.27
CA PRO A 316 -14.30 -17.60 -8.97
C PRO A 316 -15.00 -16.38 -8.37
N ASP A 317 -15.13 -16.32 -7.04
CA ASP A 317 -15.81 -15.21 -6.37
C ASP A 317 -15.03 -13.90 -6.51
N TYR A 318 -13.70 -13.97 -6.47
CA TYR A 318 -12.86 -12.80 -6.69
C TYR A 318 -12.95 -12.30 -8.13
N PHE A 319 -12.94 -13.21 -9.10
CA PHE A 319 -13.06 -12.85 -10.51
C PHE A 319 -14.43 -12.22 -10.80
N ARG A 320 -15.49 -12.82 -10.22
CA ARG A 320 -16.85 -12.31 -10.30
C ARG A 320 -16.95 -10.89 -9.73
N LYS A 321 -16.30 -10.63 -8.59
CA LYS A 321 -16.21 -9.28 -8.01
C LYS A 321 -15.49 -8.30 -8.93
N ILE A 322 -14.34 -8.67 -9.49
CA ILE A 322 -13.57 -7.79 -10.39
C ILE A 322 -14.41 -7.39 -11.61
N LEU A 323 -15.09 -8.35 -12.24
CA LEU A 323 -15.91 -8.09 -13.43
C LEU A 323 -17.11 -7.19 -13.12
N ASP A 324 -17.72 -7.39 -11.96
CA ASP A 324 -18.92 -6.68 -11.52
C ASP A 324 -18.64 -5.25 -11.06
N GLN A 325 -17.63 -5.06 -10.22
CA GLN A 325 -17.38 -3.83 -9.47
C GLN A 325 -16.07 -3.12 -9.87
N GLY A 326 -15.24 -3.75 -10.70
CA GLY A 326 -13.86 -3.31 -10.93
C GLY A 326 -12.92 -3.70 -9.77
N SER A 327 -11.69 -3.17 -9.79
CA SER A 327 -10.69 -3.42 -8.75
C SER A 327 -9.74 -2.24 -8.54
N HIS A 328 -9.32 -2.07 -7.28
CA HIS A 328 -8.37 -1.07 -6.81
C HIS A 328 -7.10 -1.71 -6.20
N ASP A 329 -6.84 -2.99 -6.48
CA ASP A 329 -5.75 -3.76 -5.86
C ASP A 329 -4.34 -3.27 -6.24
N ARG A 330 -4.26 -2.38 -7.24
CA ARG A 330 -3.02 -1.77 -7.74
C ARG A 330 -3.09 -0.26 -7.51
N PRO A 331 -2.84 0.22 -6.26
CA PRO A 331 -3.02 1.63 -5.92
C PRO A 331 -2.13 2.57 -6.74
N TYR A 332 -1.01 2.06 -7.28
CA TYR A 332 -0.07 2.80 -8.10
C TYR A 332 -0.49 3.02 -9.55
N MET A 333 -1.48 2.28 -10.08
CA MET A 333 -2.05 2.58 -11.40
C MET A 333 -3.01 3.77 -11.27
N HIS A 334 -3.14 4.64 -12.26
CA HIS A 334 -4.25 5.61 -12.32
C HIS A 334 -5.46 5.06 -13.08
N THR A 335 -5.23 4.27 -14.12
CA THR A 335 -6.30 3.59 -14.86
C THR A 335 -7.04 2.59 -13.96
N ARG A 336 -8.37 2.56 -14.05
CA ARG A 336 -9.24 1.64 -13.31
C ARG A 336 -10.03 0.76 -14.25
N MET A 337 -10.20 -0.51 -13.87
CA MET A 337 -11.09 -1.43 -14.57
C MET A 337 -12.55 -1.04 -14.25
N PRO A 338 -13.40 -0.82 -15.26
CA PRO A 338 -14.82 -0.55 -15.02
C PRO A 338 -15.54 -1.73 -14.37
N GLY A 339 -16.54 -1.44 -13.54
CA GLY A 339 -17.50 -2.44 -13.10
C GLY A 339 -18.60 -2.60 -14.15
N PHE A 340 -18.76 -3.81 -14.71
CA PHE A 340 -19.70 -4.06 -15.80
C PHE A 340 -21.06 -4.62 -15.31
N GLY A 341 -21.19 -4.97 -14.03
CA GLY A 341 -22.42 -5.52 -13.46
C GLY A 341 -22.63 -7.02 -13.71
N GLN A 342 -23.03 -7.78 -12.68
CA GLN A 342 -23.26 -9.24 -12.76
C GLN A 342 -24.13 -9.68 -13.94
N ALA A 343 -25.20 -8.93 -14.23
CA ALA A 343 -26.13 -9.27 -15.30
C ALA A 343 -25.46 -9.33 -16.68
N ASN A 344 -24.40 -8.54 -16.88
CA ASN A 344 -23.70 -8.41 -18.15
C ASN A 344 -22.53 -9.39 -18.26
N VAL A 345 -21.77 -9.59 -17.17
CA VAL A 345 -20.46 -10.27 -17.23
C VAL A 345 -20.31 -11.44 -16.25
N GLY A 346 -21.27 -11.67 -15.36
CA GLY A 346 -21.16 -12.71 -14.32
C GLY A 346 -20.94 -14.11 -14.88
N HIS A 347 -21.63 -14.45 -15.98
CA HIS A 347 -21.51 -15.72 -16.69
C HIS A 347 -20.12 -15.96 -17.31
N LEU A 348 -19.31 -14.91 -17.49
CA LEU A 348 -18.00 -15.05 -18.10
C LEU A 348 -17.03 -15.80 -17.19
N VAL A 349 -17.22 -15.78 -15.87
CA VAL A 349 -16.32 -16.44 -14.91
C VAL A 349 -16.18 -17.92 -15.23
N GLU A 350 -17.30 -18.60 -15.45
CA GLU A 350 -17.34 -20.02 -15.79
C GLU A 350 -16.83 -20.29 -17.22
N VAL A 351 -17.12 -19.38 -18.16
CA VAL A 351 -16.62 -19.48 -19.55
C VAL A 351 -15.09 -19.37 -19.59
N PHE A 352 -14.51 -18.37 -18.93
CA PHE A 352 -13.06 -18.23 -18.78
C PHE A 352 -12.45 -19.46 -18.11
N ALA A 353 -13.04 -19.96 -17.02
CA ALA A 353 -12.54 -21.15 -16.33
C ALA A 353 -12.58 -22.43 -17.20
N SER A 354 -13.51 -22.51 -18.16
CA SER A 354 -13.60 -23.66 -19.07
C SER A 354 -12.47 -23.69 -20.11
N VAL A 355 -11.98 -22.51 -20.52
CA VAL A 355 -10.93 -22.29 -21.54
C VAL A 355 -9.55 -22.23 -20.90
N ASP A 356 -9.39 -21.43 -19.86
CA ASP A 356 -8.12 -21.20 -19.19
C ASP A 356 -7.90 -22.31 -18.15
N ARG A 357 -7.04 -23.28 -18.48
CA ARG A 357 -6.71 -24.41 -17.60
C ARG A 357 -5.25 -24.41 -17.20
N LEU A 358 -4.99 -24.86 -15.98
CA LEU A 358 -3.66 -25.10 -15.43
C LEU A 358 -3.65 -26.46 -14.73
N PRO A 359 -2.56 -27.24 -14.78
CA PRO A 359 -2.44 -28.48 -14.02
C PRO A 359 -2.63 -28.24 -12.52
N ALA A 360 -3.37 -29.13 -11.86
CA ALA A 360 -3.55 -29.09 -10.42
C ALA A 360 -2.23 -29.42 -9.71
N VAL A 361 -1.93 -28.70 -8.64
CA VAL A 361 -0.75 -28.99 -7.81
C VAL A 361 -1.13 -30.04 -6.78
N PRO A 362 -0.40 -31.18 -6.71
CA PRO A 362 -0.66 -32.21 -5.72
C PRO A 362 -0.72 -31.65 -4.29
N ALA A 363 -1.50 -32.30 -3.43
CA ALA A 363 -1.55 -31.94 -2.02
C ALA A 363 -0.16 -32.17 -1.38
N ILE A 364 0.35 -31.16 -0.71
CA ILE A 364 1.66 -31.21 -0.05
C ILE A 364 1.42 -31.41 1.44
N LYS A 365 1.99 -32.48 1.98
CA LYS A 365 1.91 -32.79 3.41
C LYS A 365 3.20 -32.40 4.09
N PHE A 366 3.07 -31.73 5.23
CA PHE A 366 4.21 -31.38 6.08
C PHE A 366 4.26 -32.31 7.28
N GLU A 367 5.46 -32.78 7.62
CA GLU A 367 5.68 -33.56 8.84
C GLU A 367 5.70 -32.67 10.10
N LYS A 368 6.04 -31.38 9.92
CA LYS A 368 6.11 -30.40 11.01
C LYS A 368 4.73 -29.78 11.28
N ALA A 369 4.52 -29.35 12.52
CA ALA A 369 3.29 -28.65 12.92
C ALA A 369 3.05 -27.37 12.09
N GLU A 370 1.78 -27.04 11.83
CA GLU A 370 1.37 -25.91 10.99
C GLU A 370 1.99 -24.57 11.40
N ARG A 371 2.06 -24.28 12.72
CA ARG A 371 2.74 -23.07 13.25
C ARG A 371 4.19 -22.92 12.77
N VAL A 372 4.90 -24.03 12.58
CA VAL A 372 6.28 -24.05 12.09
C VAL A 372 6.30 -23.77 10.59
N ILE A 373 5.31 -24.28 9.84
CA ILE A 373 5.15 -24.03 8.41
C ILE A 373 4.79 -22.56 8.15
N ILE A 374 3.87 -21.99 8.92
CA ILE A 374 3.54 -20.55 8.89
C ILE A 374 4.80 -19.72 9.18
N SER A 375 5.55 -20.05 10.23
CA SER A 375 6.81 -19.35 10.55
C SER A 375 7.85 -19.49 9.43
N THR A 376 7.88 -20.63 8.75
CA THR A 376 8.78 -20.87 7.62
C THR A 376 8.38 -20.05 6.40
N GLY A 377 7.08 -20.02 6.06
CA GLY A 377 6.53 -19.16 5.00
C GLY A 377 6.79 -17.68 5.26
N ARG A 378 6.64 -17.25 6.52
CA ARG A 378 6.95 -15.88 6.97
C ARG A 378 8.43 -15.51 6.74
N ARG A 379 9.36 -16.44 7.02
CA ARG A 379 10.79 -16.26 6.74
C ARG A 379 11.05 -16.21 5.23
N LEU A 380 10.47 -17.13 4.46
CA LEU A 380 10.61 -17.20 2.99
C LEU A 380 10.20 -15.89 2.30
N VAL A 381 9.09 -15.28 2.71
CA VAL A 381 8.59 -14.00 2.16
C VAL A 381 9.42 -12.78 2.61
N GLY A 382 10.08 -12.87 3.77
CA GLY A 382 10.88 -11.79 4.37
C GLY A 382 12.23 -11.53 3.68
N ASN A 383 13.00 -10.60 4.24
CA ASN A 383 14.31 -10.20 3.68
C ASN A 383 15.44 -11.21 3.92
N GLU A 384 15.25 -12.20 4.80
CA GLU A 384 16.23 -13.26 5.09
C GLU A 384 16.22 -14.42 4.09
N ALA A 385 15.29 -14.43 3.12
CA ALA A 385 15.16 -15.48 2.11
C ALA A 385 14.85 -14.91 0.73
N LEU A 386 13.60 -15.04 0.23
CA LEU A 386 13.26 -14.64 -1.15
C LEU A 386 13.06 -13.13 -1.32
N GLY A 387 12.97 -12.37 -0.22
CA GLY A 387 12.98 -10.91 -0.26
C GLY A 387 11.75 -10.27 -0.89
N CYS A 388 10.58 -10.94 -0.85
CA CYS A 388 9.35 -10.43 -1.48
C CYS A 388 8.96 -9.04 -0.97
N ILE A 389 9.27 -8.74 0.30
CA ILE A 389 9.02 -7.44 0.95
C ILE A 389 9.81 -6.26 0.40
N LYS A 390 10.82 -6.51 -0.44
CA LYS A 390 11.54 -5.45 -1.15
C LYS A 390 10.64 -4.74 -2.17
N CYS A 391 9.68 -5.48 -2.74
CA CYS A 391 8.81 -5.01 -3.81
C CYS A 391 7.32 -5.09 -3.48
N HIS A 392 6.90 -5.80 -2.44
CA HIS A 392 5.49 -5.95 -2.10
C HIS A 392 5.16 -5.32 -0.76
N THR A 393 4.05 -4.58 -0.72
CA THR A 393 3.46 -4.06 0.51
C THR A 393 2.81 -5.20 1.31
N PHE A 394 2.56 -4.96 2.60
CA PHE A 394 1.91 -5.96 3.46
C PHE A 394 1.11 -5.28 4.55
N ASN A 395 -0.21 -5.46 4.51
CA ASN A 395 -1.14 -4.97 5.52
C ASN A 395 -0.95 -3.47 5.83
N GLY A 396 -0.85 -2.66 4.78
CA GLY A 396 -0.60 -1.21 4.89
C GLY A 396 0.84 -0.79 5.17
N VAL A 397 1.76 -1.73 5.44
CA VAL A 397 3.19 -1.44 5.58
C VAL A 397 3.84 -1.37 4.19
N LYS A 398 4.57 -0.27 3.96
CA LYS A 398 5.31 -0.02 2.71
C LYS A 398 6.43 -1.04 2.51
N ALA A 399 6.67 -1.39 1.25
CA ALA A 399 7.83 -2.17 0.83
C ALA A 399 9.12 -1.34 0.96
N GLU A 400 10.28 -2.00 1.00
CA GLU A 400 11.58 -1.31 1.09
C GLU A 400 11.92 -0.51 -0.18
N GLY A 401 11.51 -1.00 -1.34
CA GLY A 401 11.73 -0.35 -2.64
C GLY A 401 10.42 -0.01 -3.34
N THR A 402 10.13 -0.71 -4.43
CA THR A 402 8.89 -0.53 -5.19
C THR A 402 7.67 -0.97 -4.38
N GLN A 403 6.58 -0.21 -4.44
CA GLN A 403 5.32 -0.46 -3.74
C GLN A 403 4.39 -1.33 -4.60
N GLY A 404 4.71 -2.61 -4.71
CA GLY A 404 3.86 -3.60 -5.37
C GLY A 404 2.59 -3.94 -4.58
N MET A 405 1.78 -4.83 -5.16
CA MET A 405 0.50 -5.25 -4.62
C MET A 405 0.65 -5.84 -3.21
N ASP A 406 -0.31 -5.55 -2.33
CA ASP A 406 -0.32 -6.07 -0.96
C ASP A 406 -0.39 -7.61 -0.96
N MET A 407 0.53 -8.28 -0.27
CA MET A 407 0.57 -9.75 -0.29
C MET A 407 -0.59 -10.40 0.48
N THR A 408 -1.23 -9.66 1.39
CA THR A 408 -2.31 -10.19 2.24
C THR A 408 -3.58 -10.53 1.44
N ILE A 409 -3.73 -10.01 0.22
CA ILE A 409 -4.89 -10.30 -0.63
C ILE A 409 -4.68 -11.52 -1.53
N LEU A 410 -3.45 -12.07 -1.62
CA LEU A 410 -3.07 -13.00 -2.67
C LEU A 410 -3.88 -14.30 -2.64
N THR A 411 -4.09 -14.89 -1.48
CA THR A 411 -4.81 -16.17 -1.32
C THR A 411 -6.31 -16.02 -1.54
N ARG A 412 -6.88 -14.85 -1.23
CA ARG A 412 -8.27 -14.50 -1.59
C ARG A 412 -8.44 -14.29 -3.09
N ARG A 413 -7.41 -13.74 -3.74
CA ARG A 413 -7.44 -13.35 -5.16
C ARG A 413 -7.12 -14.50 -6.10
N LEU A 414 -6.06 -15.23 -5.83
CA LEU A 414 -5.47 -16.22 -6.72
C LEU A 414 -5.92 -17.63 -6.34
N ARG A 415 -5.93 -18.54 -7.31
CA ARG A 415 -5.99 -19.98 -7.04
C ARG A 415 -4.63 -20.48 -6.60
N ARG A 416 -4.62 -21.47 -5.70
CA ARG A 416 -3.41 -22.12 -5.19
C ARG A 416 -2.50 -22.63 -6.32
N ASP A 417 -3.07 -23.35 -7.28
CA ASP A 417 -2.30 -23.95 -8.38
C ASP A 417 -1.63 -22.89 -9.26
N TRP A 418 -2.32 -21.77 -9.50
CA TRP A 418 -1.76 -20.65 -10.25
C TRP A 418 -0.65 -19.95 -9.47
N PHE A 419 -0.82 -19.77 -8.16
CA PHE A 419 0.23 -19.20 -7.30
C PHE A 419 1.50 -20.05 -7.36
N HIS A 420 1.38 -21.37 -7.25
CA HIS A 420 2.50 -22.29 -7.40
C HIS A 420 3.21 -22.15 -8.74
N ALA A 421 2.47 -22.20 -9.84
CA ALA A 421 3.07 -22.09 -11.16
C ALA A 421 3.71 -20.72 -11.41
N TYR A 422 3.09 -19.64 -10.92
CA TYR A 422 3.59 -18.28 -11.11
C TYR A 422 4.85 -17.98 -10.29
N ILE A 423 4.91 -18.45 -9.04
CA ILE A 423 6.09 -18.27 -8.18
C ILE A 423 7.28 -19.08 -8.71
N LEU A 424 7.02 -20.25 -9.30
CA LEU A 424 8.06 -21.09 -9.90
C LEU A 424 8.66 -20.44 -11.16
N GLU A 425 7.82 -19.91 -12.06
CA GLU A 425 8.26 -19.36 -13.35
C GLU A 425 7.51 -18.05 -13.74
N PRO A 426 7.75 -16.91 -13.07
CA PRO A 426 6.96 -15.69 -13.29
C PRO A 426 7.09 -15.14 -14.72
N GLN A 427 8.27 -15.26 -15.34
CA GLN A 427 8.54 -14.79 -16.71
C GLN A 427 7.69 -15.51 -17.77
N LYS A 428 7.29 -16.77 -17.52
CA LYS A 428 6.44 -17.54 -18.44
C LYS A 428 5.03 -16.97 -18.54
N PHE A 429 4.52 -16.44 -17.43
CA PHE A 429 3.17 -15.87 -17.35
C PHE A 429 3.14 -14.38 -17.68
N ARG A 430 4.24 -13.67 -17.42
CA ARG A 430 4.37 -12.24 -17.73
C ARG A 430 5.80 -11.95 -18.20
N PRO A 431 6.08 -12.08 -19.51
CA PRO A 431 7.40 -11.76 -20.05
C PRO A 431 7.81 -10.32 -19.72
N GLY A 432 9.05 -10.15 -19.23
CA GLY A 432 9.57 -8.84 -18.83
C GLY A 432 9.09 -8.36 -17.46
N THR A 433 8.47 -9.24 -16.66
CA THR A 433 8.05 -8.91 -15.30
C THR A 433 9.24 -8.59 -14.40
N ARG A 434 9.08 -7.62 -13.49
CA ARG A 434 10.07 -7.31 -12.45
C ARG A 434 10.14 -8.37 -11.34
N MET A 435 9.17 -9.28 -11.29
CA MET A 435 9.19 -10.36 -10.31
C MET A 435 10.37 -11.29 -10.59
N PRO A 436 11.27 -11.50 -9.60
CA PRO A 436 12.47 -12.31 -9.81
C PRO A 436 12.11 -13.80 -9.93
N THR A 437 12.94 -14.53 -10.67
CA THR A 437 12.87 -15.99 -10.72
C THR A 437 13.51 -16.56 -9.45
N ALA A 438 12.70 -16.80 -8.43
CA ALA A 438 13.15 -17.36 -7.15
C ALA A 438 13.68 -18.81 -7.27
N PHE A 439 13.26 -19.53 -8.32
CA PHE A 439 13.57 -20.94 -8.53
C PHE A 439 14.16 -21.16 -9.94
N PRO A 440 15.41 -20.73 -10.20
CA PRO A 440 16.04 -20.95 -11.50
C PRO A 440 16.07 -22.45 -11.83
N ASP A 441 15.71 -22.80 -13.07
CA ASP A 441 15.54 -24.19 -13.54
C ASP A 441 14.60 -25.05 -12.68
N GLY A 442 13.65 -24.41 -11.97
CA GLY A 442 12.73 -25.07 -11.07
C GLY A 442 13.38 -25.65 -9.82
N LYS A 443 14.53 -25.11 -9.39
CA LYS A 443 15.29 -25.56 -8.21
C LYS A 443 15.39 -24.47 -7.15
N SER A 444 15.40 -24.86 -5.88
CA SER A 444 15.64 -23.92 -4.77
C SER A 444 17.12 -23.76 -4.51
N LEU A 445 17.54 -22.53 -4.18
CA LEU A 445 18.87 -22.23 -3.65
C LEU A 445 18.90 -22.23 -2.10
N LEU A 446 17.76 -22.48 -1.45
CA LEU A 446 17.59 -22.54 0.00
C LEU A 446 17.44 -24.00 0.41
N ASP A 447 18.51 -24.77 0.34
CA ASP A 447 18.54 -26.21 0.62
C ASP A 447 18.23 -26.55 2.08
N ASP A 448 18.55 -25.65 3.01
CA ASP A 448 18.28 -25.75 4.44
C ASP A 448 16.79 -25.62 4.82
N ILE A 449 15.96 -25.07 3.93
CA ILE A 449 14.53 -24.85 4.18
C ILE A 449 13.69 -25.91 3.47
N LEU A 450 12.99 -26.76 4.24
CA LEU A 450 12.07 -27.77 3.71
C LEU A 450 12.72 -28.69 2.64
N ASP A 451 13.95 -29.12 2.92
CA ASP A 451 14.79 -29.99 2.09
C ASP A 451 15.09 -29.42 0.69
N GLY A 452 15.06 -28.09 0.53
CA GLY A 452 15.26 -27.44 -0.76
C GLY A 452 14.16 -27.74 -1.79
N LYS A 453 13.01 -28.29 -1.38
CA LYS A 453 11.92 -28.67 -2.29
C LYS A 453 11.09 -27.44 -2.66
N PRO A 454 11.10 -26.96 -3.93
CA PRO A 454 10.39 -25.74 -4.32
C PRO A 454 8.90 -25.80 -4.03
N ALA A 455 8.24 -26.92 -4.38
CA ALA A 455 6.81 -27.09 -4.14
C ALA A 455 6.46 -26.94 -2.65
N SER A 456 7.26 -27.50 -1.74
CA SER A 456 7.07 -27.38 -0.29
C SER A 456 7.30 -25.96 0.21
N GLN A 457 8.31 -25.26 -0.31
CA GLN A 457 8.58 -23.86 0.03
C GLN A 457 7.47 -22.93 -0.46
N ILE A 458 6.97 -23.15 -1.67
CA ILE A 458 5.87 -22.37 -2.23
C ILE A 458 4.56 -22.61 -1.47
N GLU A 459 4.31 -23.86 -1.06
CA GLU A 459 3.18 -24.16 -0.20
C GLU A 459 3.29 -23.51 1.17
N ALA A 460 4.47 -23.50 1.79
CA ALA A 460 4.66 -22.83 3.07
C ALA A 460 4.37 -21.32 2.98
N MET A 461 4.77 -20.67 1.88
CA MET A 461 4.38 -19.29 1.60
C MET A 461 2.87 -19.13 1.45
N TRP A 462 2.21 -20.04 0.71
CA TRP A 462 0.76 -20.04 0.54
C TRP A 462 0.03 -20.16 1.88
N VAL A 463 0.44 -21.10 2.74
CA VAL A 463 -0.14 -21.31 4.09
C VAL A 463 0.02 -20.05 4.94
N TYR A 464 1.21 -19.44 4.98
CA TYR A 464 1.42 -18.18 5.70
C TYR A 464 0.54 -17.03 5.17
N LEU A 465 0.50 -16.83 3.84
CA LEU A 465 -0.29 -15.78 3.22
C LEU A 465 -1.82 -16.03 3.33
N SER A 466 -2.24 -17.24 3.68
CA SER A 466 -3.65 -17.56 3.90
C SER A 466 -4.21 -16.94 5.19
N GLU A 467 -3.35 -16.55 6.14
CA GLU A 467 -3.73 -15.78 7.32
C GLU A 467 -4.20 -14.34 6.98
N GLY A 468 -3.96 -13.87 5.74
CA GLY A 468 -4.45 -12.58 5.25
C GLY A 468 -3.98 -11.42 6.12
N THR A 469 -4.91 -10.54 6.52
CA THR A 469 -4.60 -9.38 7.38
C THR A 469 -4.28 -9.75 8.83
N GLN A 470 -4.49 -11.01 9.23
CA GLN A 470 -4.11 -11.52 10.56
C GLN A 470 -2.68 -12.06 10.58
N ALA A 471 -2.05 -12.22 9.42
CA ALA A 471 -0.67 -12.66 9.30
C ALA A 471 0.27 -11.68 10.03
N ARG A 472 1.21 -12.21 10.82
CA ARG A 472 2.28 -11.40 11.42
C ARG A 472 3.16 -10.82 10.32
N LEU A 473 3.64 -9.59 10.45
CA LEU A 473 4.51 -8.95 9.45
C LEU A 473 5.69 -9.88 9.06
N PRO A 474 6.03 -10.01 7.76
CA PRO A 474 7.20 -10.74 7.31
C PRO A 474 8.47 -10.29 8.03
N VAL A 475 9.45 -11.18 8.12
CA VAL A 475 10.74 -10.85 8.75
C VAL A 475 11.41 -9.71 7.97
N GLY A 476 11.83 -8.65 8.67
CA GLY A 476 12.49 -7.47 8.12
C GLY A 476 11.59 -6.32 7.68
N MET A 477 10.28 -6.54 7.56
CA MET A 477 9.38 -5.54 7.01
C MET A 477 9.20 -4.31 7.92
N GLY A 478 9.29 -3.12 7.34
CA GLY A 478 9.16 -1.84 8.07
C GLY A 478 10.46 -1.31 8.68
N GLN A 479 11.59 -1.98 8.49
CA GLN A 479 12.90 -1.48 8.91
C GLN A 479 13.53 -0.67 7.75
N ARG A 480 13.68 0.66 7.91
CA ARG A 480 14.42 1.48 6.95
C ARG A 480 15.92 1.34 7.22
N SER A 481 16.60 0.51 6.44
CA SER A 481 18.06 0.35 6.52
C SER A 481 18.77 1.54 5.86
N ILE A 482 19.75 2.13 6.56
CA ILE A 482 20.70 3.13 6.05
C ILE A 482 22.11 2.61 6.33
N VAL A 483 22.57 1.65 5.52
CA VAL A 483 23.90 1.08 5.67
C VAL A 483 24.98 2.11 5.35
N LEU A 484 25.87 2.36 6.30
CA LEU A 484 27.05 3.20 6.09
C LEU A 484 28.16 2.35 5.48
N ASN A 485 28.63 2.71 4.29
CA ASN A 485 29.67 1.97 3.58
C ASN A 485 30.93 2.83 3.35
N PRO A 486 31.99 2.66 4.15
CA PRO A 486 33.25 3.38 3.97
C PRO A 486 33.95 2.91 2.69
N THR A 487 34.25 3.83 1.76
CA THR A 487 34.93 3.54 0.49
C THR A 487 36.16 4.41 0.22
N GLU A 488 36.11 5.71 0.56
CA GLU A 488 37.20 6.66 0.28
C GLU A 488 37.99 7.05 1.53
N GLY A 489 37.30 7.30 2.64
CA GLY A 489 37.88 7.64 3.94
C GLY A 489 37.10 6.97 5.07
N ALA A 490 37.50 7.22 6.31
CA ALA A 490 36.77 6.66 7.45
C ALA A 490 35.43 7.38 7.67
N ILE A 491 34.38 6.62 7.95
CA ILE A 491 33.06 7.14 8.31
C ILE A 491 32.89 7.07 9.82
N LEU A 492 32.46 8.18 10.42
CA LEU A 492 32.21 8.27 11.86
C LEU A 492 30.72 8.12 12.16
N TYR A 493 30.39 7.25 13.12
CA TYR A 493 29.03 7.02 13.58
C TYR A 493 28.94 7.24 15.09
N ARG A 494 28.18 8.26 15.52
CA ARG A 494 28.07 8.64 16.93
C ARG A 494 26.65 8.39 17.42
N ASN A 495 26.44 7.30 18.16
CA ASN A 495 25.14 6.94 18.72
C ASN A 495 25.23 5.86 19.82
N PHE A 496 24.08 5.33 20.25
CA PHE A 496 23.99 4.17 21.13
C PHE A 496 24.46 2.90 20.39
N ILE A 497 25.67 2.42 20.69
CA ILE A 497 26.23 1.23 20.04
C ILE A 497 26.19 0.03 20.99
N GLN A 498 25.57 -1.06 20.57
CA GLN A 498 25.47 -2.29 21.34
C GLN A 498 26.86 -2.83 21.64
N GLY A 499 27.26 -2.88 22.91
CA GLY A 499 28.58 -3.34 23.36
C GLY A 499 29.62 -2.22 23.59
N ALA A 500 29.36 -1.00 23.09
CA ALA A 500 30.19 0.19 23.33
C ALA A 500 29.49 1.27 24.19
N GLY A 501 28.20 1.13 24.47
CA GLY A 501 27.51 2.00 25.42
C GLY A 501 26.94 3.30 24.82
N ALA A 502 26.31 4.10 25.67
CA ALA A 502 25.41 5.17 25.22
C ALA A 502 26.11 6.37 24.57
N ARG A 503 27.44 6.42 24.66
CA ARG A 503 28.30 7.37 23.93
C ARG A 503 29.26 6.59 23.05
N GLY A 504 28.72 5.69 22.24
CA GLY A 504 29.47 4.88 21.29
C GLY A 504 29.95 5.74 20.13
N PHE A 505 31.21 5.55 19.77
CA PHE A 505 31.86 6.20 18.65
C PHE A 505 32.35 5.13 17.68
N GLY A 506 31.51 4.79 16.71
CA GLY A 506 31.82 3.86 15.64
C GLY A 506 32.72 4.52 14.60
N VAL A 507 33.74 3.79 14.14
CA VAL A 507 34.61 4.21 13.05
C VAL A 507 34.67 3.08 12.03
N GLY A 508 34.15 3.38 10.84
CA GLY A 508 34.15 2.48 9.70
C GLY A 508 35.27 2.85 8.74
N TYR A 509 36.20 1.94 8.49
CA TYR A 509 37.31 2.15 7.58
C TYR A 509 37.11 1.44 6.23
N PRO A 510 37.66 1.97 5.13
CA PRO A 510 37.58 1.33 3.80
C PRO A 510 38.14 -0.10 3.76
N GLU A 511 39.12 -0.42 4.62
CA GLU A 511 39.75 -1.75 4.71
C GLU A 511 38.85 -2.84 5.30
N LYS A 512 37.57 -2.55 5.59
CA LYS A 512 36.60 -3.50 6.16
C LYS A 512 37.02 -4.04 7.52
N VAL A 513 37.83 -3.29 8.26
CA VAL A 513 38.08 -3.46 9.70
C VAL A 513 37.48 -2.24 10.38
N HIS A 514 36.67 -2.45 11.40
CA HIS A 514 35.86 -1.41 12.02
C HIS A 514 36.00 -1.46 13.53
N LEU A 515 35.68 -0.35 14.20
CA LEU A 515 35.75 -0.28 15.66
C LEU A 515 34.62 0.53 16.27
N ALA A 516 34.40 0.31 17.57
CA ALA A 516 33.61 1.19 18.41
C ALA A 516 34.42 1.59 19.64
N PHE A 517 34.59 2.89 19.83
CA PHE A 517 35.19 3.49 21.01
C PHE A 517 34.09 3.94 21.98
N ASP A 518 34.19 3.52 23.24
CA ASP A 518 33.28 3.95 24.30
C ASP A 518 33.81 5.24 24.92
N VAL A 519 33.12 6.36 24.68
CA VAL A 519 33.53 7.67 25.21
C VAL A 519 33.21 7.82 26.71
N ASN A 520 32.30 7.02 27.26
CA ASN A 520 32.04 7.05 28.71
C ASN A 520 33.18 6.38 29.48
N GLU A 521 33.68 5.26 28.97
CA GLU A 521 34.79 4.52 29.60
C GLU A 521 36.18 4.88 29.05
N LEU A 522 36.23 5.64 27.96
CA LEU A 522 37.43 6.04 27.22
C LEU A 522 38.30 4.86 26.79
N ARG A 523 37.65 3.84 26.22
CA ARG A 523 38.30 2.60 25.78
C ARG A 523 37.84 2.19 24.40
N LEU A 524 38.69 1.42 23.74
CA LEU A 524 38.31 0.64 22.57
C LEU A 524 37.43 -0.53 23.04
N ALA A 525 36.17 -0.57 22.62
CA ALA A 525 35.18 -1.51 23.14
C ALA A 525 34.94 -2.70 22.20
N LEU A 526 34.86 -2.44 20.90
CA LEU A 526 34.58 -3.45 19.87
C LEU A 526 35.52 -3.29 18.69
N LEU A 527 35.84 -4.42 18.06
CA LEU A 527 36.42 -4.52 16.72
C LEU A 527 35.63 -5.54 15.91
N TRP A 528 35.45 -5.31 14.61
CA TRP A 528 34.80 -6.26 13.71
C TRP A 528 35.24 -6.10 12.27
N GLN A 529 34.88 -7.06 11.42
CA GLN A 529 35.26 -7.09 10.01
C GLN A 529 34.02 -7.10 9.09
N GLY A 530 34.17 -6.71 7.83
CA GLY A 530 33.11 -6.77 6.82
C GLY A 530 32.28 -5.49 6.73
N ALA A 531 30.98 -5.57 6.97
CA ALA A 531 30.09 -4.41 6.87
C ALA A 531 30.18 -3.53 8.12
N PHE A 532 30.06 -2.20 7.96
CA PHE A 532 30.25 -1.27 9.08
C PHE A 532 29.04 -1.26 10.03
N ILE A 533 28.01 -0.46 9.73
CA ILE A 533 26.84 -0.31 10.59
C ILE A 533 25.63 0.19 9.80
N ASP A 534 24.43 -0.18 10.24
CA ASP A 534 23.17 0.35 9.73
C ASP A 534 22.71 1.56 10.56
N ALA A 535 22.85 2.76 10.02
CA ALA A 535 22.42 3.98 10.69
C ALA A 535 20.91 4.19 10.70
N GLY A 536 20.14 3.37 9.99
CA GLY A 536 18.73 3.53 9.72
C GLY A 536 17.88 3.70 10.97
N LYS A 537 18.17 2.91 12.00
CA LYS A 537 17.52 2.97 13.32
C LYS A 537 17.61 4.36 13.96
N HIS A 538 18.77 5.01 13.88
CA HIS A 538 19.00 6.27 14.59
C HIS A 538 18.83 7.52 13.72
N TRP A 539 18.95 7.39 12.40
CA TRP A 539 18.89 8.53 11.47
C TRP A 539 17.50 8.72 10.84
N THR A 540 16.64 7.70 10.92
CA THR A 540 15.20 7.86 10.64
C THR A 540 14.48 8.31 11.91
N ASP A 541 13.89 9.50 11.91
CA ASP A 541 13.05 10.03 12.99
C ASP A 541 13.65 10.02 14.40
N ARG A 542 14.99 10.05 14.51
CA ARG A 542 15.75 9.95 15.77
C ARG A 542 15.36 8.72 16.61
N GLY A 543 15.22 7.56 15.96
CA GLY A 543 14.79 6.33 16.62
C GLY A 543 15.64 5.95 17.84
N SER A 544 15.01 5.29 18.81
CA SER A 544 15.61 4.83 20.07
C SER A 544 16.09 3.39 19.98
N GLY A 545 17.14 3.04 20.72
CA GLY A 545 17.60 1.67 20.86
C GLY A 545 19.12 1.56 20.79
N TRP A 546 19.60 0.35 20.58
CA TRP A 546 21.03 0.06 20.40
C TRP A 546 21.26 -0.44 18.98
N GLU A 547 22.32 0.03 18.33
CA GLU A 547 22.73 -0.46 17.02
C GLU A 547 24.03 -1.24 17.11
N GLY A 548 24.07 -2.41 16.47
CA GLY A 548 25.21 -3.32 16.53
C GLY A 548 26.09 -3.22 15.29
N PRO A 549 27.29 -3.84 15.31
CA PRO A 549 28.04 -4.12 14.10
C PRO A 549 27.17 -4.84 13.05
N LEU A 550 27.22 -4.40 11.79
CA LEU A 550 26.56 -5.10 10.69
C LEU A 550 27.43 -6.26 10.15
N GLY A 551 28.73 -6.16 10.31
CA GLY A 551 29.71 -7.15 9.87
C GLY A 551 29.96 -8.27 10.87
N ASP A 552 30.80 -9.21 10.45
CA ASP A 552 31.09 -10.44 11.16
C ASP A 552 32.39 -10.34 11.99
N ASN A 553 32.80 -11.48 12.58
CA ASN A 553 34.03 -11.63 13.36
C ASN A 553 34.22 -10.51 14.40
N ILE A 554 33.29 -10.42 15.35
CA ILE A 554 33.25 -9.33 16.33
C ILE A 554 34.09 -9.69 17.55
N LEU A 555 35.16 -8.93 17.80
CA LEU A 555 35.93 -8.97 19.04
C LEU A 555 35.40 -7.95 20.05
N LYS A 556 35.00 -8.44 21.23
CA LYS A 556 34.63 -7.60 22.38
C LYS A 556 35.82 -7.46 23.33
N LEU A 557 36.21 -6.22 23.61
CA LEU A 557 37.31 -5.91 24.52
C LEU A 557 36.79 -5.62 25.93
N HIS A 558 37.67 -5.86 26.93
CA HIS A 558 37.35 -5.71 28.35
C HIS A 558 36.94 -4.29 28.75
N GLY A 559 36.09 -4.19 29.77
CA GLY A 559 35.60 -2.93 30.33
C GLY A 559 36.50 -2.29 31.39
N GLY A 560 36.21 -1.04 31.73
CA GLY A 560 36.88 -0.28 32.79
C GLY A 560 38.01 0.63 32.32
N PRO A 561 38.60 1.43 33.24
CA PRO A 561 39.59 2.44 32.90
C PRO A 561 40.85 1.82 32.27
N PRO A 562 41.34 2.33 31.14
CA PRO A 562 42.49 1.75 30.43
C PRO A 562 43.85 2.01 31.10
N PHE A 563 43.96 3.07 31.90
CA PHE A 563 45.18 3.43 32.62
C PHE A 563 44.94 3.48 34.12
N ALA A 564 46.00 3.33 34.90
CA ALA A 564 45.96 3.55 36.33
C ALA A 564 47.35 3.94 36.85
N VAL A 565 47.38 4.75 37.91
CA VAL A 565 48.58 4.93 38.72
C VAL A 565 48.46 3.97 39.90
N LEU A 566 49.35 2.99 39.97
CA LEU A 566 49.39 1.96 41.01
C LEU A 566 50.65 2.13 41.85
N LYS A 567 50.57 1.91 43.17
CA LYS A 567 51.76 1.95 44.03
C LYS A 567 52.63 0.72 43.79
N LYS A 568 51.99 -0.42 43.52
CA LYS A 568 52.63 -1.70 43.17
C LYS A 568 51.90 -2.34 41.99
N ALA A 569 52.63 -3.11 41.19
CA ALA A 569 52.06 -3.77 40.01
C ALA A 569 51.00 -4.83 40.36
N GLU A 570 50.88 -5.21 41.63
CA GLU A 570 49.95 -6.19 42.18
C GLU A 570 48.68 -5.54 42.75
N ASP A 571 48.65 -4.21 42.90
CA ASP A 571 47.50 -3.49 43.45
C ASP A 571 46.25 -3.70 42.57
N ALA A 572 45.08 -3.74 43.21
CA ALA A 572 43.81 -3.93 42.52
C ALA A 572 43.58 -2.85 41.45
N TRP A 573 43.09 -3.24 40.27
CA TRP A 573 42.78 -2.29 39.22
C TRP A 573 41.58 -1.41 39.61
N PRO A 574 41.59 -0.09 39.38
CA PRO A 574 40.47 0.77 39.71
C PRO A 574 39.17 0.33 39.01
N THR A 575 38.08 0.23 39.77
CA THR A 575 36.75 -0.19 39.27
C THR A 575 35.72 0.94 39.24
N ALA A 576 36.04 2.10 39.83
CA ALA A 576 35.15 3.26 39.80
C ALA A 576 34.99 3.80 38.37
N ALA A 577 33.87 4.49 38.12
CA ALA A 577 33.58 5.06 36.82
C ALA A 577 34.70 6.01 36.35
N PRO A 578 35.18 5.95 35.09
CA PRO A 578 36.33 6.75 34.66
C PRO A 578 36.21 8.26 34.95
N ARG A 579 35.00 8.83 34.87
CA ARG A 579 34.79 10.25 35.23
C ARG A 579 35.14 10.58 36.68
N THR A 580 34.84 9.70 37.63
CA THR A 580 35.16 9.91 39.06
C THR A 580 36.63 9.69 39.35
N LEU A 581 37.28 8.86 38.53
CA LEU A 581 38.73 8.69 38.52
C LEU A 581 39.44 9.92 37.90
N GLY A 582 38.73 10.91 37.34
CA GLY A 582 39.34 12.11 36.78
C GLY A 582 39.65 12.01 35.28
N TYR A 583 39.12 10.99 34.60
CA TYR A 583 39.19 10.94 33.16
C TYR A 583 38.32 12.00 32.48
N ARG A 584 38.82 12.56 31.37
CA ARG A 584 38.13 13.55 30.54
C ARG A 584 38.37 13.27 29.06
N PHE A 585 37.28 13.12 28.29
CA PHE A 585 37.36 13.13 26.84
C PHE A 585 37.68 14.55 26.36
N ARG A 586 38.68 14.70 25.48
CA ARG A 586 39.14 15.99 24.93
C ARG A 586 38.81 16.15 23.45
N GLY A 587 38.09 15.19 22.85
CA GLY A 587 37.68 15.23 21.45
C GLY A 587 38.50 14.26 20.59
N TYR A 588 38.59 14.55 19.30
CA TYR A 588 39.39 13.78 18.34
C TYR A 588 39.90 14.71 17.24
N ARG A 589 41.00 14.31 16.59
CA ARG A 589 41.56 14.96 15.41
C ARG A 589 41.47 14.00 14.23
N LEU A 590 41.11 14.50 13.05
CA LEU A 590 41.06 13.70 11.83
C LEU A 590 42.32 13.93 11.01
N SER A 591 42.83 12.85 10.40
CA SER A 591 43.79 12.94 9.30
C SER A 591 43.09 13.38 8.00
N SER A 592 43.85 13.56 6.92
CA SER A 592 43.33 13.95 5.61
C SER A 592 42.40 12.92 4.96
N ASP A 593 42.43 11.66 5.42
CA ASP A 593 41.55 10.56 5.02
C ASP A 593 40.51 10.20 6.10
N ASP A 594 40.17 11.19 6.93
CA ASP A 594 39.13 11.14 7.96
C ASP A 594 39.35 10.12 9.09
N ARG A 595 40.57 9.61 9.28
CA ARG A 595 40.86 8.66 10.36
C ARG A 595 41.02 9.39 11.70
N PRO A 596 40.32 8.97 12.76
CA PRO A 596 40.33 9.67 14.03
C PRO A 596 41.52 9.28 14.92
N THR A 597 42.17 10.28 15.49
CA THR A 597 42.97 10.18 16.71
C THR A 597 42.12 10.66 17.89
N PHE A 598 41.78 9.78 18.82
CA PHE A 598 41.01 10.13 20.02
C PHE A 598 41.92 10.81 21.05
N LEU A 599 41.43 11.87 21.67
CA LEU A 599 42.16 12.68 22.64
C LEU A 599 41.46 12.59 23.98
N TYR A 600 42.17 12.17 25.02
CA TYR A 600 41.65 12.14 26.39
C TYR A 600 42.73 12.34 27.44
N SER A 601 42.33 12.65 28.66
CA SER A 601 43.24 12.87 29.78
C SER A 601 42.76 12.18 31.04
N PHE A 602 43.68 11.84 31.93
CA PHE A 602 43.41 11.37 33.29
C PHE A 602 44.42 12.04 34.23
N GLY A 603 43.91 12.88 35.13
CA GLY A 603 44.77 13.83 35.85
C GLY A 603 45.56 14.73 34.88
N GLU A 604 46.86 14.85 35.11
CA GLU A 604 47.82 15.63 34.29
C GLU A 604 48.37 14.84 33.09
N ILE A 605 47.86 13.63 32.85
CA ILE A 605 48.33 12.75 31.78
C ILE A 605 47.42 12.91 30.56
N HIS A 606 48.02 13.16 29.41
CA HIS A 606 47.36 13.28 28.12
C HIS A 606 47.63 12.05 27.26
N ILE A 607 46.58 11.55 26.59
CA ILE A 607 46.62 10.38 25.73
C ILE A 607 46.08 10.76 24.35
N GLU A 608 46.90 10.50 23.34
CA GLU A 608 46.48 10.40 21.94
C GLU A 608 46.38 8.93 21.55
N ASP A 609 45.21 8.53 21.08
CA ASP A 609 44.89 7.14 20.73
C ASP A 609 44.49 7.05 19.26
N PHE A 610 45.39 6.51 18.45
CA PHE A 610 45.22 6.39 17.01
C PHE A 610 45.05 4.92 16.59
N PRO A 611 43.81 4.42 16.53
CA PRO A 611 43.51 3.14 15.93
C PRO A 611 43.43 3.24 14.40
N ASN A 612 44.05 2.28 13.72
CA ASN A 612 44.08 2.22 12.27
C ASN A 612 44.14 0.76 11.79
N PRO A 613 43.31 0.34 10.82
CA PRO A 613 43.48 -0.96 10.18
C PRO A 613 44.88 -1.17 9.62
N ALA A 614 45.35 -2.40 9.68
CA ALA A 614 46.50 -2.87 8.93
C ALA A 614 46.09 -4.14 8.19
N VAL A 615 46.39 -4.20 6.89
CA VAL A 615 46.14 -5.39 6.07
C VAL A 615 47.47 -6.07 5.82
N SER A 616 47.62 -7.31 6.29
CA SER A 616 48.82 -8.12 6.07
C SER A 616 48.43 -9.44 5.41
N GLY A 617 48.61 -9.53 4.10
CA GLY A 617 48.19 -10.70 3.31
C GLY A 617 46.68 -10.85 3.25
N LYS A 618 46.14 -11.98 3.74
CA LYS A 618 44.69 -12.25 3.82
C LYS A 618 44.08 -11.92 5.18
N GLU A 619 44.89 -11.55 6.18
CA GLU A 619 44.43 -11.25 7.53
C GLU A 619 44.32 -9.73 7.71
N ALA A 620 43.16 -9.29 8.20
CA ALA A 620 42.90 -7.88 8.48
C ALA A 620 43.03 -7.66 9.99
N THR A 621 44.02 -6.88 10.41
CA THR A 621 44.33 -6.56 11.80
C THR A 621 44.00 -5.11 12.11
N LEU A 622 43.97 -4.75 13.39
CA LEU A 622 43.94 -3.35 13.82
C LEU A 622 45.25 -3.00 14.51
N LYS A 623 45.92 -1.95 14.03
CA LYS A 623 47.07 -1.35 14.69
C LYS A 623 46.62 -0.12 15.48
N ARG A 624 46.91 -0.06 16.77
CA ARG A 624 46.59 1.07 17.65
C ARG A 624 47.86 1.67 18.22
N VAL A 625 48.08 2.95 17.98
CA VAL A 625 49.22 3.70 18.52
C VAL A 625 48.72 4.58 19.66
N LEU A 626 49.22 4.32 20.86
CA LEU A 626 48.97 5.13 22.05
C LEU A 626 50.18 6.01 22.31
N THR A 627 49.96 7.32 22.35
CA THR A 627 50.95 8.30 22.75
C THR A 627 50.53 8.92 24.07
N VAL A 628 51.33 8.72 25.10
CA VAL A 628 51.06 9.18 26.47
C VAL A 628 52.06 10.27 26.81
N SER A 629 51.59 11.38 27.38
CA SER A 629 52.45 12.49 27.78
C SER A 629 51.99 13.12 29.09
N ALA A 630 52.93 13.68 29.84
CA ALA A 630 52.65 14.43 31.05
C ALA A 630 53.74 15.49 31.28
N ALA A 631 53.36 16.63 31.84
CA ALA A 631 54.31 17.73 32.12
C ALA A 631 55.30 17.38 33.26
N ARG A 632 54.95 16.43 34.12
CA ARG A 632 55.78 15.95 35.25
C ARG A 632 55.95 14.43 35.16
N PRO A 633 57.06 13.88 35.67
CA PRO A 633 57.21 12.43 35.81
C PRO A 633 56.06 11.82 36.60
N VAL A 634 55.53 10.69 36.12
CA VAL A 634 54.48 9.92 36.78
C VAL A 634 55.03 8.55 37.09
N GLU A 635 55.24 8.26 38.37
CA GLU A 635 55.65 6.93 38.82
C GLU A 635 54.45 5.99 38.92
N GLY A 636 54.67 4.70 38.65
CA GLY A 636 53.64 3.68 38.77
C GLY A 636 52.51 3.79 37.74
N LEU A 637 52.75 4.38 36.57
CA LEU A 637 51.76 4.44 35.49
C LEU A 637 51.69 3.10 34.74
N TYR A 638 50.50 2.51 34.68
CA TYR A 638 50.23 1.27 33.95
C TYR A 638 49.13 1.45 32.92
N PHE A 639 49.26 0.76 31.80
CA PHE A 639 48.19 0.52 30.84
C PHE A 639 47.73 -0.93 30.91
N ARG A 640 46.43 -1.17 31.04
CA ARG A 640 45.86 -2.52 30.99
C ARG A 640 45.47 -2.84 29.56
N ALA A 641 46.32 -3.62 28.90
CA ALA A 641 46.19 -3.93 27.48
C ALA A 641 45.10 -4.96 27.19
N ALA A 642 44.94 -5.96 28.05
CA ALA A 642 43.92 -7.00 27.91
C ALA A 642 43.53 -7.62 29.26
N VAL A 643 42.33 -8.18 29.30
CA VAL A 643 41.84 -9.06 30.36
C VAL A 643 41.19 -10.26 29.68
N GLY A 644 41.50 -11.47 30.14
CA GLY A 644 40.96 -12.71 29.61
C GLY A 644 41.00 -13.82 30.65
N LYS A 645 40.35 -14.95 30.36
CA LYS A 645 40.42 -16.11 31.28
C LYS A 645 41.83 -16.69 31.30
N LYS A 646 42.50 -16.70 30.14
CA LYS A 646 43.87 -17.15 29.98
C LYS A 646 44.64 -16.19 29.06
N ILE A 647 45.82 -15.77 29.51
CA ILE A 647 46.75 -14.97 28.71
C ILE A 647 48.09 -15.68 28.69
N GLU A 648 48.59 -15.97 27.48
CA GLU A 648 49.84 -16.71 27.26
C GLU A 648 50.78 -15.86 26.41
N ALA A 649 52.01 -15.67 26.89
CA ALA A 649 53.04 -15.01 26.11
C ALA A 649 53.49 -15.91 24.95
N LEU A 650 53.66 -15.32 23.77
CA LEU A 650 54.17 -15.94 22.56
C LEU A 650 55.48 -15.25 22.14
N LYS A 651 56.07 -15.68 21.03
CA LYS A 651 57.28 -15.06 20.46
C LYS A 651 56.99 -13.65 19.92
N GLU A 652 58.04 -12.83 19.84
CA GLU A 652 58.02 -11.52 19.16
C GLU A 652 57.00 -10.49 19.71
N GLY A 653 56.72 -10.56 21.01
CA GLY A 653 55.82 -9.62 21.69
C GLY A 653 54.32 -9.92 21.48
N TRP A 654 53.98 -11.06 20.88
CA TRP A 654 52.62 -11.55 20.79
C TRP A 654 52.16 -12.18 22.11
N PHE A 655 50.89 -12.01 22.42
CA PHE A 655 50.18 -12.68 23.51
C PHE A 655 48.92 -13.31 22.94
N ARG A 656 48.60 -14.54 23.35
CA ARG A 656 47.29 -15.15 23.10
C ARG A 656 46.38 -14.84 24.29
N ILE A 657 45.22 -14.25 24.02
CA ILE A 657 44.20 -13.91 25.01
C ILE A 657 42.96 -14.70 24.64
N ASP A 658 42.68 -15.76 25.38
CA ASP A 658 41.62 -16.70 25.06
C ASP A 658 41.69 -17.17 23.58
N GLY A 659 40.77 -16.70 22.72
CA GLY A 659 40.69 -17.06 21.31
C GLY A 659 41.41 -16.12 20.32
N TRP A 660 41.97 -14.99 20.76
CA TRP A 660 42.57 -13.97 19.88
C TRP A 660 44.01 -13.62 20.27
N LYS A 661 44.70 -12.80 19.48
CA LYS A 661 46.10 -12.40 19.71
C LYS A 661 46.29 -10.88 19.76
N LEU A 662 47.20 -10.45 20.62
CA LEU A 662 47.63 -9.07 20.75
C LEU A 662 49.16 -8.97 20.70
N ARG A 663 49.70 -8.14 19.82
CA ARG A 663 51.12 -7.76 19.85
C ARG A 663 51.30 -6.46 20.59
N ILE A 664 52.34 -6.33 21.40
CA ILE A 664 52.70 -5.08 22.07
C ILE A 664 54.17 -4.74 21.79
N SER A 665 54.44 -3.49 21.40
CA SER A 665 55.80 -3.04 21.03
C SER A 665 56.73 -2.76 22.22
N VAL A 666 56.25 -2.92 23.45
CA VAL A 666 56.97 -2.63 24.70
C VAL A 666 56.78 -3.79 25.68
N PRO A 667 57.68 -3.96 26.68
CA PRO A 667 57.54 -5.02 27.67
C PRO A 667 56.19 -4.99 28.40
N ALA A 668 55.54 -6.15 28.49
CA ALA A 668 54.27 -6.33 29.19
C ALA A 668 54.35 -7.52 30.15
N LYS A 669 53.56 -7.48 31.23
CA LYS A 669 53.51 -8.52 32.27
C LYS A 669 52.10 -9.08 32.38
N VAL A 670 52.00 -10.40 32.45
CA VAL A 670 50.74 -11.11 32.76
C VAL A 670 50.63 -11.25 34.27
N ARG A 671 49.50 -10.87 34.86
CA ARG A 671 49.19 -11.12 36.27
C ARG A 671 47.84 -11.81 36.43
N GLN A 672 47.67 -12.55 37.52
CA GLN A 672 46.38 -13.08 37.93
C GLN A 672 45.65 -12.04 38.81
N SER A 673 44.38 -11.78 38.53
CA SER A 673 43.55 -10.85 39.29
C SER A 673 42.07 -11.27 39.24
N SER A 674 41.47 -11.46 40.42
CA SER A 674 40.03 -11.77 40.57
C SER A 674 39.50 -12.88 39.65
N GLY A 675 40.26 -13.97 39.49
CA GLY A 675 39.87 -15.14 38.69
C GLY A 675 40.10 -14.98 37.17
N ASN A 676 40.73 -13.89 36.73
CA ASN A 676 41.14 -13.66 35.34
C ASN A 676 42.64 -13.36 35.24
N SER A 677 43.18 -13.43 34.03
CA SER A 677 44.50 -12.92 33.66
C SER A 677 44.39 -11.50 33.13
N GLU A 678 45.25 -10.60 33.59
CA GLU A 678 45.40 -9.24 33.06
C GLU A 678 46.78 -9.06 32.42
N LEU A 679 46.84 -8.38 31.27
CA LEU A 679 48.08 -8.00 30.60
C LEU A 679 48.35 -6.52 30.86
N LEU A 680 49.37 -6.25 31.67
CA LEU A 680 49.75 -4.90 32.08
C LEU A 680 51.02 -4.42 31.39
N VAL A 681 51.03 -3.17 30.96
CA VAL A 681 52.19 -2.49 30.39
C VAL A 681 52.63 -1.40 31.36
N PRO A 682 53.77 -1.55 32.06
CA PRO A 682 54.36 -0.44 32.82
C PRO A 682 54.87 0.63 31.84
N LEU A 683 54.52 1.89 32.10
CA LEU A 683 54.91 3.01 31.25
C LEU A 683 55.89 3.92 31.99
N THR A 684 57.05 4.15 31.38
CA THR A 684 58.01 5.16 31.80
C THR A 684 58.06 6.25 30.76
N LEU A 685 57.72 7.48 31.16
CA LEU A 685 57.76 8.64 30.27
C LEU A 685 59.20 9.12 30.12
N LYS A 686 59.79 8.97 28.93
CA LYS A 686 61.10 9.56 28.60
C LYS A 686 60.87 10.97 28.07
N GLU A 687 61.52 11.96 28.68
CA GLU A 687 61.32 13.38 28.32
C GLU A 687 59.84 13.79 28.36
N GLY A 688 59.07 13.23 29.30
CA GLY A 688 57.64 13.52 29.45
C GLY A 688 56.72 12.78 28.46
N LYS A 689 57.22 11.85 27.64
CA LYS A 689 56.44 11.12 26.64
C LYS A 689 56.73 9.61 26.64
N ALA A 690 55.72 8.80 26.35
CA ALA A 690 55.86 7.39 26.01
C ALA A 690 54.95 7.07 24.82
N GLN A 691 55.38 6.10 24.00
CA GLN A 691 54.57 5.59 22.91
C GLN A 691 54.59 4.07 22.93
N LEU A 692 53.43 3.46 22.69
CA LEU A 692 53.30 2.03 22.50
C LEU A 692 52.40 1.74 21.31
N THR A 693 52.71 0.67 20.60
CA THR A 693 51.92 0.15 19.49
C THR A 693 51.33 -1.19 19.88
N LEU A 694 50.04 -1.35 19.62
CA LEU A 694 49.27 -2.56 19.81
C LEU A 694 48.80 -3.08 18.44
N GLU A 695 48.86 -4.39 18.23
CA GLU A 695 48.35 -5.02 17.02
C GLU A 695 47.37 -6.13 17.39
N TYR A 696 46.10 -5.96 17.01
CA TYR A 696 45.00 -6.87 17.33
C TYR A 696 44.74 -7.80 16.14
N ALA A 697 44.74 -9.12 16.36
CA ALA A 697 44.39 -10.14 15.38
C ALA A 697 43.41 -11.14 16.02
N TRP A 698 42.22 -11.32 15.44
CA TRP A 698 41.14 -12.12 16.04
C TRP A 698 40.31 -12.89 15.02
#